data_AF-A0A1E3B4C3-F1
#
_entry.id   AF-A0A1E3B4C3-F1
#
_cell.length_a   1.000
_cell.length_b   1.000
_cell.length_c   1.000
_cell.angle_alpha   90.00
_cell.angle_beta   90.00
_cell.angle_gamma   90.00
#
_symmetry.space_group_name_H-M   'P 1'
#
loop_
_entity.id
_entity.type
_entity.pdbx_description
1 polymer ?
#
loop_
_entity_poly.entity_id
_entity_poly.type
_entity_poly.pdbx_seq_one_letter_code
_entity_poly.pdbx_strand_id
1 'polypeptide(L)'
;MSSRNFQSSLHITHITTATAILEIDGVNLLTDPVFSPGGTKFDVTHLLPEDAPQSFLTLDDDPALRLDQLPPIDGTLLSHEDHDDNLDIEGRRLLDGRYVITTMDGSKNLASRPGVAGIKPWETQVYHFRGIEFQITGTPCVHIPGGESTGFILHSTRFGRSPDGRPNAIWFSGDTIYIDELVKMRDSFHIAAAVMNLGAAHVALPGQEPMQITMGGEDAARLVREIGIERLVPMHFESWHHFTQFGKDLKGILRRVSWTKFTGWSLCDGKRPECSQCVLTGRRCDGYQSDWTFVLQNDHSSRLPSVSKQRDIRMMMMPQGKREVNVPLSLSSLPRNRYQVTGAGVEFSFVPGLVLNPTRPPWDDLLGLVVECYIPEDEMTSITDFTDSKQSRICGSWLAVLPKILGKSDRDCVLRATIKALATSILSQNPQMGGSPLDRVESYDVAIQAVRKGLTVSGYAFHAVFIAAIMCIALAEIMFPDSAIAFAAHVNAIGHLLQTQRVEQYCSGVFHALFVGFRPILIVEAFRYRQPTFFASELWIRIPFSAYKPSPMQNLLSEAAAIPSLLQQIDMLHDDPCQGSPHGVTRLLRYLMAALNNLENWEIRLRTENTEPHYWAVSPDTRVTEASSTDRYIWFPNITMANVYTHLWAFRIICLSEITKLVSLSPSFLDENQSSSWHSDFNNTQENMIALSEQICMSMEYLIQDGMRLFGPASTFFPLQTAYRTFQTDKLRQRENIIRIEGIVGRLVKKGLQSAPHIVFDGRDSVQTI
;
A
#
# COMPACT_ATOMS: atom_id res chain seq x y z
N MET A 1 23.99 -19.41 -17.55
CA MET A 1 24.78 -20.28 -18.46
C MET A 1 24.46 -21.72 -18.15
N SER A 2 24.25 -22.59 -19.14
CA SER A 2 23.78 -23.96 -18.87
C SER A 2 24.92 -24.85 -18.36
N SER A 3 24.59 -25.69 -17.37
CA SER A 3 25.18 -27.04 -17.31
C SER A 3 24.82 -27.76 -18.61
N ARG A 4 25.64 -28.72 -19.08
CA ARG A 4 25.21 -29.54 -20.23
C ARG A 4 24.00 -30.42 -19.92
N ASN A 5 23.65 -30.59 -18.63
CA ASN A 5 22.58 -31.48 -18.17
C ASN A 5 21.37 -30.76 -17.55
N PHE A 6 21.55 -29.54 -17.00
CA PHE A 6 20.45 -28.71 -16.48
C PHE A 6 19.80 -27.93 -17.63
N GLN A 7 18.53 -28.20 -17.90
CA GLN A 7 17.84 -27.75 -19.13
C GLN A 7 17.02 -26.46 -18.97
N SER A 8 16.86 -25.95 -17.75
CA SER A 8 16.14 -24.70 -17.43
C SER A 8 17.08 -23.50 -17.30
N SER A 9 16.52 -22.28 -17.37
CA SER A 9 17.21 -21.06 -16.96
C SER A 9 17.04 -20.85 -15.46
N LEU A 10 18.15 -20.59 -14.76
CA LEU A 10 18.19 -20.16 -13.36
C LEU A 10 18.96 -18.84 -13.27
N HIS A 11 18.30 -17.81 -12.76
CA HIS A 11 18.91 -16.55 -12.36
C HIS A 11 18.66 -16.33 -10.86
N ILE A 12 19.69 -15.89 -10.14
CA ILE A 12 19.63 -15.65 -8.70
C ILE A 12 20.00 -14.20 -8.45
N THR A 13 19.08 -13.45 -7.88
CA THR A 13 19.26 -12.04 -7.50
C THR A 13 19.26 -11.96 -5.98
N HIS A 14 20.44 -11.82 -5.38
CA HIS A 14 20.59 -11.56 -3.95
C HIS A 14 20.11 -10.13 -3.64
N ILE A 15 19.35 -9.96 -2.56
CA ILE A 15 18.78 -8.68 -2.12
C ILE A 15 19.48 -8.22 -0.84
N THR A 16 19.47 -9.06 0.19
CA THR A 16 20.16 -8.89 1.48
C THR A 16 20.25 -10.26 2.15
N THR A 17 21.16 -10.47 3.11
CA THR A 17 21.08 -11.57 4.10
C THR A 17 20.68 -12.94 3.49
N ALA A 18 19.56 -13.55 3.90
CA ALA A 18 18.97 -14.76 3.29
C ALA A 18 17.94 -14.46 2.18
N THR A 19 17.63 -13.19 1.90
CA THR A 19 16.68 -12.75 0.87
C THR A 19 17.28 -12.79 -0.54
N ALA A 20 16.73 -13.64 -1.39
CA ALA A 20 17.05 -13.66 -2.83
C ALA A 20 15.84 -14.06 -3.68
N ILE A 21 15.83 -13.61 -4.94
CA ILE A 21 14.89 -14.07 -5.95
C ILE A 21 15.56 -15.19 -6.75
N LEU A 22 14.95 -16.37 -6.76
CA LEU A 22 15.23 -17.48 -7.66
C LEU A 22 14.29 -17.37 -8.86
N GLU A 23 14.76 -16.79 -9.96
CA GLU A 23 14.04 -16.77 -11.23
C GLU A 23 14.33 -18.06 -12.01
N ILE A 24 13.32 -18.92 -12.14
CA ILE A 24 13.41 -20.23 -12.77
C ILE A 24 12.40 -20.31 -13.92
N ASP A 25 12.88 -20.40 -15.16
CA ASP A 25 12.06 -20.39 -16.39
C ASP A 25 10.98 -19.27 -16.41
N GLY A 26 11.28 -18.11 -15.80
CA GLY A 26 10.37 -16.96 -15.69
C GLY A 26 9.35 -17.04 -14.55
N VAL A 27 9.50 -17.98 -13.60
CA VAL A 27 8.82 -18.00 -12.30
C VAL A 27 9.74 -17.40 -11.25
N ASN A 28 9.25 -16.48 -10.43
CA ASN A 28 10.02 -15.84 -9.37
C ASN A 28 9.65 -16.40 -8.00
N LEU A 29 10.58 -17.13 -7.37
CA LEU A 29 10.47 -17.56 -5.98
C LEU A 29 11.34 -16.69 -5.09
N LEU A 30 10.81 -16.21 -3.97
CA LEU A 30 11.54 -15.37 -3.00
C LEU A 30 11.96 -16.23 -1.80
N THR A 31 13.22 -16.19 -1.41
CA THR A 31 13.68 -16.74 -0.12
C THR A 31 13.56 -15.69 0.98
N ASP A 32 13.24 -16.11 2.21
CA ASP A 32 13.44 -15.41 3.49
C ASP A 32 13.38 -13.87 3.38
N PRO A 33 12.17 -13.27 3.27
CA PRO A 33 12.01 -11.89 2.88
C PRO A 33 12.31 -10.91 4.02
N VAL A 34 13.38 -10.12 3.85
CA VAL A 34 13.77 -9.00 4.71
C VAL A 34 13.93 -7.73 3.86
N PHE A 35 13.27 -6.64 4.26
CA PHE A 35 13.14 -5.42 3.46
C PHE A 35 13.21 -4.10 4.27
N SER A 36 13.46 -4.18 5.57
CA SER A 36 13.71 -3.00 6.42
C SER A 36 14.93 -2.23 5.94
N PRO A 37 14.98 -0.90 6.12
CA PRO A 37 16.14 -0.10 5.77
C PRO A 37 17.40 -0.44 6.59
N GLY A 38 18.57 -0.11 6.05
CA GLY A 38 19.83 -0.16 6.80
C GLY A 38 19.79 0.75 8.04
N GLY A 39 20.40 0.29 9.13
CA GLY A 39 20.32 0.90 10.46
C GLY A 39 19.10 0.49 11.29
N THR A 40 18.17 -0.33 10.76
CA THR A 40 17.04 -0.84 11.54
C THR A 40 17.53 -1.76 12.67
N LYS A 41 16.96 -1.55 13.87
CA LYS A 41 17.26 -2.34 15.08
C LYS A 41 16.08 -3.21 15.47
N PHE A 42 16.35 -4.47 15.75
CA PHE A 42 15.37 -5.48 16.15
C PHE A 42 15.64 -5.89 17.60
N ASP A 43 14.64 -5.76 18.48
CA ASP A 43 14.77 -6.08 19.91
C ASP A 43 14.68 -7.60 20.13
N VAL A 44 15.84 -8.23 20.29
CA VAL A 44 16.00 -9.66 20.55
C VAL A 44 16.14 -10.00 22.04
N THR A 45 15.88 -9.04 22.94
CA THR A 45 15.96 -9.26 24.39
C THR A 45 15.03 -10.39 24.85
N HIS A 46 13.91 -10.59 24.14
CA HIS A 46 12.96 -11.67 24.39
C HIS A 46 13.50 -13.09 24.10
N LEU A 47 14.62 -13.21 23.36
CA LEU A 47 15.33 -14.47 23.11
C LEU A 47 16.41 -14.75 24.17
N LEU A 48 16.60 -13.84 25.13
CA LEU A 48 17.55 -13.94 26.24
C LEU A 48 16.80 -14.14 27.57
N PRO A 49 17.49 -14.55 28.65
CA PRO A 49 16.89 -14.62 29.99
C PRO A 49 16.29 -13.29 30.45
N GLU A 50 15.29 -13.35 31.36
CA GLU A 50 14.62 -12.17 31.92
C GLU A 50 15.55 -11.16 32.62
N ASP A 51 16.75 -11.59 33.03
CA ASP A 51 17.79 -10.77 33.67
C ASP A 51 18.89 -10.26 32.70
N ALA A 52 18.78 -10.54 31.40
CA ALA A 52 19.73 -10.07 30.40
C ALA A 52 19.55 -8.57 30.06
N PRO A 53 20.64 -7.84 29.75
CA PRO A 53 20.53 -6.47 29.27
C PRO A 53 19.87 -6.42 27.88
N GLN A 54 19.14 -5.33 27.59
CA GLN A 54 18.51 -5.13 26.30
C GLN A 54 19.51 -5.31 25.15
N SER A 55 19.14 -6.18 24.22
CA SER A 55 20.00 -6.64 23.14
C SER A 55 19.30 -6.45 21.81
N PHE A 56 19.99 -5.81 20.87
CA PHE A 56 19.46 -5.48 19.56
C PHE A 56 20.30 -6.12 18.47
N LEU A 57 19.65 -6.78 17.51
CA LEU A 57 20.27 -7.03 16.22
C LEU A 57 20.13 -5.77 15.36
N THR A 58 21.15 -5.45 14.57
CA THR A 58 21.12 -4.32 13.64
C THR A 58 21.38 -4.84 12.24
N LEU A 59 20.53 -4.45 11.29
CA LEU A 59 20.74 -4.62 9.86
C LEU A 59 21.62 -3.46 9.38
N ASP A 60 22.83 -3.74 8.89
CA ASP A 60 23.81 -2.71 8.54
C ASP A 60 23.52 -2.00 7.21
N ASP A 61 23.09 -2.75 6.19
CA ASP A 61 22.95 -2.28 4.80
C ASP A 61 21.47 -2.21 4.36
N ASP A 62 21.14 -1.25 3.50
CA ASP A 62 19.86 -1.24 2.78
C ASP A 62 19.75 -2.48 1.86
N PRO A 63 18.55 -3.10 1.74
CA PRO A 63 18.31 -4.17 0.78
C PRO A 63 18.54 -3.65 -0.65
N ALA A 64 19.24 -4.45 -1.47
CA ALA A 64 19.63 -4.04 -2.83
C ALA A 64 18.43 -3.78 -3.77
N LEU A 65 17.25 -4.28 -3.42
CA LEU A 65 15.95 -3.95 -4.01
C LEU A 65 14.95 -3.68 -2.90
N ARG A 66 14.22 -2.57 -3.01
CA ARG A 66 13.06 -2.26 -2.16
C ARG A 66 11.82 -3.07 -2.56
N LEU A 67 10.82 -3.15 -1.67
CA LEU A 67 9.52 -3.77 -1.93
C LEU A 67 8.87 -3.33 -3.26
N ASP A 68 8.93 -2.03 -3.57
CA ASP A 68 8.35 -1.43 -4.77
C ASP A 68 9.16 -1.68 -6.06
N GLN A 69 10.35 -2.26 -5.93
CA GLN A 69 11.25 -2.62 -7.04
C GLN A 69 11.25 -4.11 -7.36
N LEU A 70 10.56 -4.93 -6.56
CA LEU A 70 10.47 -6.38 -6.79
C LEU A 70 9.70 -6.70 -8.08
N PRO A 71 10.15 -7.70 -8.87
CA PRO A 71 9.31 -8.27 -9.92
C PRO A 71 8.13 -9.02 -9.27
N PRO A 72 7.07 -9.37 -10.02
CA PRO A 72 5.97 -10.16 -9.49
C PRO A 72 6.48 -11.52 -8.97
N ILE A 73 6.41 -11.69 -7.64
CA ILE A 73 6.78 -12.92 -6.91
C ILE A 73 5.60 -13.90 -6.96
N ASP A 74 5.87 -15.14 -7.38
CA ASP A 74 4.87 -16.19 -7.56
C ASP A 74 4.70 -17.07 -6.32
N GLY A 75 5.75 -17.20 -5.50
CA GLY A 75 5.73 -17.89 -4.22
C GLY A 75 6.95 -17.57 -3.34
N THR A 76 6.87 -17.90 -2.06
CA THR A 76 7.92 -17.67 -1.05
C THR A 76 8.36 -19.00 -0.45
N LEU A 77 9.69 -19.19 -0.37
CA LEU A 77 10.36 -20.25 0.39
C LEU A 77 10.85 -19.59 1.69
N LEU A 78 10.25 -19.95 2.82
CA LEU A 78 10.50 -19.30 4.11
C LEU A 78 11.09 -20.33 5.06
N SER A 79 12.38 -20.23 5.41
CA SER A 79 13.04 -21.27 6.22
C SER A 79 12.46 -21.40 7.62
N HIS A 80 12.10 -20.28 8.22
CA HIS A 80 11.39 -20.13 9.49
C HIS A 80 10.79 -18.71 9.54
N GLU A 81 9.89 -18.45 10.47
CA GLU A 81 9.14 -17.20 10.57
C GLU A 81 9.38 -16.42 11.86
N ASP A 82 10.21 -16.94 12.78
CA ASP A 82 10.38 -16.45 14.14
C ASP A 82 11.64 -15.57 14.33
N HIS A 83 12.57 -15.52 13.38
CA HIS A 83 13.68 -14.55 13.41
C HIS A 83 13.55 -13.42 12.36
N ASP A 84 13.86 -12.20 12.78
CA ASP A 84 13.75 -10.99 11.94
C ASP A 84 14.76 -10.93 10.78
N ASP A 85 15.87 -11.67 10.83
CA ASP A 85 16.86 -11.73 9.75
C ASP A 85 16.48 -12.69 8.59
N ASN A 86 15.35 -13.40 8.73
CA ASN A 86 14.72 -14.18 7.67
C ASN A 86 13.26 -13.73 7.39
N LEU A 87 12.59 -13.08 8.36
CA LEU A 87 11.24 -12.53 8.17
C LEU A 87 10.94 -11.30 9.03
N ASP A 88 11.31 -10.12 8.53
CA ASP A 88 11.02 -8.85 9.19
C ASP A 88 9.58 -8.34 8.97
N ILE A 89 9.23 -7.22 9.61
CA ILE A 89 7.91 -6.58 9.55
C ILE A 89 7.49 -6.24 8.11
N GLU A 90 8.43 -5.85 7.25
CA GLU A 90 8.18 -5.47 5.86
C GLU A 90 7.99 -6.71 4.97
N GLY A 91 8.79 -7.76 5.15
CA GLY A 91 8.65 -9.06 4.52
C GLY A 91 7.34 -9.77 4.87
N ARG A 92 6.86 -9.65 6.11
CA ARG A 92 5.53 -10.17 6.52
C ARG A 92 4.37 -9.59 5.71
N ARG A 93 4.52 -8.37 5.14
CA ARG A 93 3.51 -7.74 4.26
C ARG A 93 3.53 -8.33 2.85
N LEU A 94 4.65 -8.91 2.40
CA LEU A 94 4.72 -9.58 1.10
C LEU A 94 3.99 -10.94 1.09
N LEU A 95 3.87 -11.60 2.24
CA LEU A 95 3.27 -12.93 2.33
C LEU A 95 1.78 -12.95 1.94
N ASP A 96 1.10 -11.81 2.04
CA ASP A 96 -0.32 -11.70 1.77
C ASP A 96 -0.63 -11.93 0.27
N GLY A 97 -1.51 -12.89 -0.01
CA GLY A 97 -1.93 -13.24 -1.37
C GLY A 97 -0.92 -14.02 -2.22
N ARG A 98 0.09 -14.65 -1.59
CA ARG A 98 1.08 -15.54 -2.23
C ARG A 98 1.06 -16.94 -1.61
N TYR A 99 1.61 -17.91 -2.34
CA TYR A 99 1.98 -19.20 -1.76
C TYR A 99 3.21 -19.02 -0.88
N VAL A 100 3.17 -19.48 0.36
CA VAL A 100 4.30 -19.45 1.30
C VAL A 100 4.50 -20.85 1.82
N ILE A 101 5.70 -21.40 1.64
CA ILE A 101 6.05 -22.74 2.09
C ILE A 101 7.06 -22.57 3.22
N THR A 102 6.75 -23.12 4.40
CA THR A 102 7.49 -22.89 5.64
C THR A 102 7.44 -24.11 6.57
N THR A 103 7.97 -23.98 7.78
CA THR A 103 7.92 -24.97 8.87
C THR A 103 6.48 -25.32 9.28
N MET A 104 6.32 -26.36 10.12
CA MET A 104 5.00 -26.71 10.63
C MET A 104 4.50 -25.65 11.62
N ASP A 105 5.37 -25.16 12.52
CA ASP A 105 5.03 -24.06 13.40
C ASP A 105 4.81 -22.74 12.64
N GLY A 106 5.58 -22.43 11.60
CA GLY A 106 5.34 -21.25 10.75
C GLY A 106 4.01 -21.27 10.03
N SER A 107 3.54 -22.46 9.61
CA SER A 107 2.20 -22.58 9.03
C SER A 107 1.07 -22.29 10.01
N LYS A 108 1.31 -22.52 11.30
CA LYS A 108 0.39 -22.27 12.41
C LYS A 108 0.47 -20.81 12.88
N ASN A 109 1.67 -20.26 12.99
CA ASN A 109 1.92 -18.88 13.44
C ASN A 109 1.52 -17.85 12.37
N LEU A 110 1.55 -18.22 11.09
CA LEU A 110 1.09 -17.39 9.97
C LEU A 110 -0.32 -17.77 9.45
N ALA A 111 -1.07 -18.60 10.17
CA ALA A 111 -2.33 -19.22 9.72
C ALA A 111 -3.47 -18.24 9.36
N SER A 112 -3.35 -16.94 9.68
CA SER A 112 -4.24 -15.89 9.19
C SER A 112 -4.18 -15.71 7.66
N ARG A 113 -3.16 -16.27 7.00
CA ARG A 113 -2.94 -16.18 5.56
C ARG A 113 -3.28 -17.53 4.88
N PRO A 114 -4.32 -17.61 4.03
CA PRO A 114 -4.76 -18.88 3.44
C PRO A 114 -3.80 -19.49 2.40
N GLY A 115 -2.74 -18.77 2.02
CA GLY A 115 -1.70 -19.24 1.09
C GLY A 115 -0.48 -19.88 1.77
N VAL A 116 -0.44 -19.97 3.11
CA VAL A 116 0.68 -20.56 3.85
C VAL A 116 0.48 -22.06 4.01
N ALA A 117 1.53 -22.84 3.75
CA ALA A 117 1.58 -24.28 3.94
C ALA A 117 2.86 -24.67 4.71
N GLY A 118 2.70 -25.56 5.69
CA GLY A 118 3.81 -26.17 6.41
C GLY A 118 4.34 -27.37 5.62
N ILE A 119 5.65 -27.61 5.64
CA ILE A 119 6.31 -28.77 5.03
C ILE A 119 7.20 -29.49 6.04
N LYS A 120 7.10 -30.82 6.10
CA LYS A 120 7.94 -31.63 6.98
C LYS A 120 9.25 -32.07 6.29
N PRO A 121 10.29 -32.44 7.05
CA PRO A 121 11.49 -33.06 6.49
C PRO A 121 11.14 -34.26 5.60
N TRP A 122 11.66 -34.25 4.38
CA TRP A 122 11.43 -35.21 3.29
C TRP A 122 10.00 -35.31 2.76
N GLU A 123 9.05 -34.51 3.25
CA GLU A 123 7.75 -34.34 2.62
C GLU A 123 7.92 -33.59 1.29
N THR A 124 7.20 -34.01 0.25
CA THR A 124 7.19 -33.35 -1.06
C THR A 124 5.80 -32.87 -1.40
N GLN A 125 5.69 -31.58 -1.69
CA GLN A 125 4.45 -30.90 -2.09
C GLN A 125 4.56 -30.40 -3.52
N VAL A 126 3.44 -30.33 -4.24
CA VAL A 126 3.40 -30.00 -5.67
C VAL A 126 2.71 -28.66 -5.90
N TYR A 127 3.43 -27.71 -6.50
CA TYR A 127 2.98 -26.35 -6.77
C TYR A 127 2.99 -26.05 -8.26
N HIS A 128 2.06 -25.21 -8.71
CA HIS A 128 1.89 -24.85 -10.13
C HIS A 128 2.07 -23.34 -10.33
N PHE A 129 3.31 -22.91 -10.51
CA PHE A 129 3.64 -21.50 -10.74
C PHE A 129 3.65 -21.20 -12.24
N ARG A 130 2.81 -20.26 -12.70
CA ARG A 130 2.68 -19.88 -14.12
C ARG A 130 2.47 -21.06 -15.10
N GLY A 131 1.86 -22.15 -14.64
CA GLY A 131 1.66 -23.38 -15.42
C GLY A 131 2.89 -24.29 -15.52
N ILE A 132 3.91 -24.07 -14.69
CA ILE A 132 5.06 -24.95 -14.50
C ILE A 132 4.85 -25.72 -13.18
N GLU A 133 4.93 -27.05 -13.24
CA GLU A 133 4.92 -27.89 -12.04
C GLU A 133 6.29 -27.86 -11.35
N PHE A 134 6.28 -27.55 -10.04
CA PHE A 134 7.41 -27.67 -9.14
C PHE A 134 7.06 -28.66 -8.03
N GLN A 135 7.94 -29.63 -7.84
CA GLN A 135 7.95 -30.54 -6.69
C GLN A 135 8.94 -29.95 -5.69
N ILE A 136 8.42 -29.54 -4.53
CA ILE A 136 9.19 -28.88 -3.47
C ILE A 136 9.25 -29.84 -2.30
N THR A 137 10.46 -30.26 -1.93
CA THR A 137 10.72 -31.19 -0.83
C THR A 137 11.38 -30.45 0.34
N GLY A 138 10.81 -30.56 1.53
CA GLY A 138 11.41 -29.98 2.74
C GLY A 138 12.69 -30.74 3.16
N THR A 139 13.75 -30.04 3.56
CA THR A 139 14.95 -30.66 4.15
C THR A 139 14.96 -30.53 5.67
N PRO A 140 15.49 -31.53 6.39
CA PRO A 140 15.72 -31.40 7.82
C PRO A 140 16.78 -30.33 8.09
N CYS A 141 16.50 -29.47 9.06
CA CYS A 141 17.41 -28.43 9.54
C CYS A 141 17.51 -28.49 11.06
N VAL A 142 18.64 -28.03 11.60
CA VAL A 142 18.87 -27.83 13.04
C VAL A 142 19.46 -26.45 13.22
N HIS A 143 18.71 -25.56 13.88
CA HIS A 143 19.08 -24.15 14.05
C HIS A 143 19.27 -23.79 15.52
N ILE A 144 18.18 -23.54 16.26
CA ILE A 144 18.19 -23.26 17.70
C ILE A 144 17.41 -24.33 18.49
N PRO A 145 17.76 -24.63 19.75
CA PRO A 145 17.01 -25.58 20.57
C PRO A 145 15.56 -25.12 20.80
N GLY A 146 14.61 -25.81 20.17
CA GLY A 146 13.17 -25.55 20.31
C GLY A 146 12.53 -24.70 19.21
N GLY A 147 13.32 -24.12 18.30
CA GLY A 147 12.81 -23.49 17.08
C GLY A 147 12.75 -24.48 15.92
N GLU A 148 11.79 -24.34 15.01
CA GLU A 148 11.75 -25.09 13.75
C GLU A 148 12.46 -24.31 12.65
N SER A 149 13.16 -25.01 11.76
CA SER A 149 13.71 -24.46 10.51
C SER A 149 13.58 -25.52 9.41
N THR A 150 13.52 -25.10 8.15
CA THR A 150 13.56 -26.00 7.00
C THR A 150 14.29 -25.39 5.80
N GLY A 151 14.79 -26.26 4.93
CA GLY A 151 15.30 -25.91 3.61
C GLY A 151 14.44 -26.57 2.53
N PHE A 152 14.72 -26.27 1.26
CA PHE A 152 13.84 -26.62 0.14
C PHE A 152 14.64 -27.19 -1.02
N ILE A 153 14.35 -28.43 -1.41
CA ILE A 153 14.78 -29.00 -2.69
C ILE A 153 13.68 -28.72 -3.70
N LEU A 154 14.02 -27.99 -4.76
CA LEU A 154 13.14 -27.72 -5.89
C LEU A 154 13.50 -28.65 -7.04
N HIS A 155 12.52 -29.42 -7.51
CA HIS A 155 12.60 -30.20 -8.73
C HIS A 155 11.47 -29.81 -9.69
N SER A 156 11.78 -29.74 -10.98
CA SER A 156 10.79 -29.77 -12.05
C SER A 156 11.25 -30.73 -13.12
N THR A 157 10.31 -31.40 -13.79
CA THR A 157 10.61 -32.29 -14.93
C THR A 157 11.37 -31.56 -16.05
N ARG A 158 11.21 -30.23 -16.15
CA ARG A 158 11.96 -29.35 -17.06
C ARG A 158 13.46 -29.23 -16.77
N PHE A 159 13.90 -29.49 -15.54
CA PHE A 159 15.31 -29.35 -15.16
C PHE A 159 16.18 -30.42 -15.83
N GLY A 160 15.58 -31.50 -16.34
CA GLY A 160 16.27 -32.65 -16.91
C GLY A 160 16.79 -33.62 -15.84
N ARG A 161 17.71 -34.49 -16.27
CA ARG A 161 18.38 -35.49 -15.42
C ARG A 161 19.89 -35.38 -15.58
N SER A 162 20.62 -35.79 -14.55
CA SER A 162 22.07 -35.95 -14.56
C SER A 162 22.50 -37.20 -15.35
N PRO A 163 23.80 -37.37 -15.68
CA PRO A 163 24.27 -38.51 -16.48
C PRO A 163 24.08 -39.89 -15.83
N ASP A 164 23.94 -39.93 -14.50
CA ASP A 164 23.61 -41.13 -13.71
C ASP A 164 22.09 -41.34 -13.56
N GLY A 165 21.27 -40.52 -14.21
CA GLY A 165 19.82 -40.65 -14.28
C GLY A 165 19.04 -40.00 -13.13
N ARG A 166 19.70 -39.43 -12.11
CA ARG A 166 19.00 -38.72 -11.03
C ARG A 166 18.29 -37.45 -11.56
N PRO A 167 17.11 -37.08 -11.01
CA PRO A 167 16.48 -35.80 -11.31
C PRO A 167 17.39 -34.64 -10.90
N ASN A 168 17.55 -33.65 -11.78
CA ASN A 168 18.24 -32.41 -11.42
C ASN A 168 17.37 -31.59 -10.46
N ALA A 169 18.00 -30.97 -9.46
CA ALA A 169 17.33 -30.12 -8.49
C ALA A 169 18.16 -28.87 -8.14
N ILE A 170 17.48 -27.89 -7.56
CA ILE A 170 18.07 -26.73 -6.88
C ILE A 170 17.78 -26.92 -5.39
N TRP A 171 18.75 -26.63 -4.51
CA TRP A 171 18.54 -26.67 -3.06
C TRP A 171 18.71 -25.27 -2.46
N PHE A 172 17.81 -24.85 -1.59
CA PHE A 172 17.99 -23.73 -0.67
C PHE A 172 18.09 -24.30 0.75
N SER A 173 19.16 -23.98 1.49
CA SER A 173 19.39 -24.63 2.80
C SER A 173 18.45 -24.19 3.91
N GLY A 174 17.97 -22.94 3.86
CA GLY A 174 17.53 -22.25 5.07
C GLY A 174 18.62 -22.20 6.14
N ASP A 175 18.25 -21.89 7.38
CA ASP A 175 19.18 -21.89 8.50
C ASP A 175 19.32 -23.28 9.12
N THR A 176 20.52 -23.82 9.00
CA THR A 176 20.90 -25.09 9.63
C THR A 176 22.40 -25.15 9.85
N ILE A 177 22.83 -25.92 10.85
CA ILE A 177 24.18 -26.47 10.93
C ILE A 177 24.37 -27.67 9.98
N TYR A 178 25.61 -28.14 9.84
CA TYR A 178 25.89 -29.42 9.18
C TYR A 178 25.23 -30.58 9.95
N ILE A 179 24.44 -31.41 9.27
CA ILE A 179 23.95 -32.70 9.76
C ILE A 179 24.16 -33.78 8.69
N ASP A 180 24.59 -34.99 9.09
CA ASP A 180 24.85 -36.09 8.14
C ASP A 180 23.59 -36.52 7.37
N GLU A 181 22.40 -36.18 7.86
CA GLU A 181 21.15 -36.46 7.15
C GLU A 181 21.00 -35.67 5.84
N LEU A 182 21.58 -34.46 5.73
CA LEU A 182 21.57 -33.70 4.48
C LEU A 182 22.28 -34.45 3.34
N VAL A 183 23.24 -35.33 3.65
CA VAL A 183 23.95 -36.12 2.64
C VAL A 183 22.99 -37.02 1.86
N LYS A 184 21.88 -37.49 2.47
CA LYS A 184 20.85 -38.33 1.82
C LYS A 184 20.21 -37.69 0.59
N MET A 185 20.28 -36.35 0.44
CA MET A 185 19.81 -35.65 -0.77
C MET A 185 20.41 -36.24 -2.05
N ARG A 186 21.66 -36.72 -1.99
CA ARG A 186 22.35 -37.32 -3.14
C ARG A 186 21.69 -38.59 -3.65
N ASP A 187 20.97 -39.33 -2.79
CA ASP A 187 20.39 -40.62 -3.15
C ASP A 187 19.16 -40.43 -4.06
N SER A 188 18.47 -39.29 -3.91
CA SER A 188 17.28 -38.93 -4.67
C SER A 188 17.52 -37.93 -5.79
N PHE A 189 18.48 -36.99 -5.64
CA PHE A 189 18.65 -35.85 -6.55
C PHE A 189 20.11 -35.61 -6.97
N HIS A 190 20.29 -34.99 -8.14
CA HIS A 190 21.53 -34.30 -8.51
C HIS A 190 21.36 -32.80 -8.28
N ILE A 191 22.09 -32.25 -7.30
CA ILE A 191 21.99 -30.83 -6.94
C ILE A 191 22.80 -29.98 -7.93
N ALA A 192 22.13 -29.41 -8.92
CA ALA A 192 22.71 -28.60 -9.98
C ALA A 192 23.10 -27.18 -9.53
N ALA A 193 22.46 -26.71 -8.46
CA ALA A 193 22.81 -25.51 -7.71
C ALA A 193 22.33 -25.62 -6.25
N ALA A 194 23.15 -25.18 -5.30
CA ALA A 194 22.77 -25.00 -3.91
C ALA A 194 22.94 -23.53 -3.50
N VAL A 195 21.90 -22.94 -2.93
CA VAL A 195 21.87 -21.65 -2.24
C VAL A 195 21.97 -21.95 -0.76
N MET A 196 23.02 -21.48 -0.09
CA MET A 196 23.31 -21.87 1.30
C MET A 196 23.56 -20.66 2.19
N ASN A 197 22.95 -20.66 3.38
CA ASN A 197 23.18 -19.69 4.44
C ASN A 197 24.47 -20.07 5.19
N LEU A 198 25.50 -19.21 5.14
CA LEU A 198 26.90 -19.58 5.48
C LEU A 198 27.65 -18.59 6.42
N GLY A 199 26.94 -17.81 7.22
CA GLY A 199 27.52 -16.80 8.11
C GLY A 199 28.17 -17.33 9.39
N ALA A 200 28.07 -18.64 9.65
CA ALA A 200 28.49 -19.28 10.89
C ALA A 200 28.01 -18.49 12.12
N ALA A 201 26.71 -18.23 12.20
CA ALA A 201 26.08 -17.56 13.34
C ALA A 201 26.28 -18.39 14.61
N HIS A 202 26.48 -17.73 15.75
CA HIS A 202 26.62 -18.38 17.06
C HIS A 202 25.70 -17.72 18.09
N VAL A 203 25.06 -18.53 18.94
CA VAL A 203 24.28 -18.06 20.10
C VAL A 203 24.99 -18.45 21.40
N ALA A 204 25.06 -17.52 22.35
CA ALA A 204 25.61 -17.76 23.68
C ALA A 204 24.47 -17.99 24.69
N LEU A 205 24.26 -19.24 25.10
CA LEU A 205 23.31 -19.57 26.17
C LEU A 205 23.97 -19.41 27.55
N PRO A 206 23.25 -18.97 28.59
CA PRO A 206 23.83 -18.73 29.92
C PRO A 206 24.53 -19.97 30.49
N GLY A 207 25.81 -19.80 30.85
CA GLY A 207 26.62 -20.88 31.42
C GLY A 207 27.05 -21.98 30.43
N GLN A 208 26.89 -21.76 29.12
CA GLN A 208 27.34 -22.67 28.07
C GLN A 208 28.33 -21.99 27.12
N GLU A 209 29.15 -22.78 26.42
CA GLU A 209 29.97 -22.29 25.31
C GLU A 209 29.08 -21.83 24.13
N PRO A 210 29.50 -20.84 23.32
CA PRO A 210 28.74 -20.39 22.16
C PRO A 210 28.45 -21.54 21.18
N MET A 211 27.17 -21.76 20.90
CA MET A 211 26.69 -22.79 20.00
C MET A 211 26.59 -22.23 18.57
N GLN A 212 27.23 -22.88 17.60
CA GLN A 212 27.03 -22.58 16.18
C GLN A 212 25.60 -22.96 15.77
N ILE A 213 24.88 -22.07 15.09
CA ILE A 213 23.46 -22.26 14.69
C ILE A 213 23.22 -22.21 13.17
N THR A 214 24.18 -21.71 12.38
CA THR A 214 24.19 -21.83 10.91
C THR A 214 25.53 -22.36 10.40
N MET A 215 25.54 -22.99 9.23
CA MET A 215 26.77 -23.52 8.59
C MET A 215 27.83 -22.45 8.34
N GLY A 216 29.09 -22.88 8.25
CA GLY A 216 30.20 -22.10 7.71
C GLY A 216 30.76 -22.67 6.41
N GLY A 217 31.83 -22.04 5.90
CA GLY A 217 32.49 -22.42 4.65
C GLY A 217 33.12 -23.81 4.64
N GLU A 218 33.56 -24.34 5.79
CA GLU A 218 34.08 -25.72 5.89
C GLU A 218 32.94 -26.75 5.83
N ASP A 219 31.78 -26.45 6.42
CA ASP A 219 30.56 -27.26 6.31
C ASP A 219 30.07 -27.31 4.86
N ALA A 220 30.01 -26.15 4.20
CA ALA A 220 29.70 -26.07 2.78
C ALA A 220 30.71 -26.85 1.92
N ALA A 221 32.01 -26.68 2.19
CA ALA A 221 33.07 -27.42 1.51
C ALA A 221 32.95 -28.94 1.70
N ARG A 222 32.45 -29.40 2.85
CA ARG A 222 32.14 -30.82 3.12
C ARG A 222 30.91 -31.28 2.33
N LEU A 223 29.76 -30.61 2.48
CA LEU A 223 28.51 -30.97 1.80
C LEU A 223 28.64 -30.96 0.27
N VAL A 224 29.34 -29.98 -0.31
CA VAL A 224 29.61 -29.93 -1.75
C VAL A 224 30.30 -31.21 -2.23
N ARG A 225 31.30 -31.70 -1.49
CA ARG A 225 32.03 -32.94 -1.82
C ARG A 225 31.20 -34.19 -1.58
N GLU A 226 30.45 -34.24 -0.48
CA GLU A 226 29.71 -35.44 -0.05
C GLU A 226 28.40 -35.64 -0.83
N ILE A 227 27.73 -34.58 -1.26
CA ILE A 227 26.51 -34.65 -2.09
C ILE A 227 26.85 -34.64 -3.58
N GLY A 228 27.95 -33.97 -3.97
CA GLY A 228 28.31 -33.74 -5.37
C GLY A 228 27.62 -32.52 -5.97
N ILE A 229 27.49 -31.43 -5.20
CA ILE A 229 26.82 -30.19 -5.62
C ILE A 229 27.61 -29.55 -6.78
N GLU A 230 26.94 -29.29 -7.91
CA GLU A 230 27.60 -28.77 -9.12
C GLU A 230 27.96 -27.27 -9.00
N ARG A 231 27.14 -26.48 -8.28
CA ARG A 231 27.34 -25.04 -8.05
C ARG A 231 26.91 -24.66 -6.64
N LEU A 232 27.74 -23.87 -5.96
CA LEU A 232 27.42 -23.26 -4.67
C LEU A 232 27.20 -21.76 -4.84
N VAL A 233 26.13 -21.25 -4.23
CA VAL A 233 25.81 -19.83 -4.09
C VAL A 233 25.73 -19.53 -2.58
N PRO A 234 26.76 -18.90 -1.99
CA PRO A 234 26.73 -18.52 -0.58
C PRO A 234 25.80 -17.32 -0.38
N MET A 235 25.08 -17.29 0.75
CA MET A 235 24.21 -16.20 1.25
C MET A 235 24.26 -16.16 2.79
N HIS A 236 23.56 -15.20 3.42
CA HIS A 236 23.45 -15.05 4.89
C HIS A 236 24.82 -15.05 5.60
N PHE A 237 25.73 -14.17 5.16
CA PHE A 237 27.10 -14.04 5.71
C PHE A 237 27.59 -12.59 5.84
N GLU A 238 26.75 -11.61 5.54
CA GLU A 238 27.06 -10.17 5.52
C GLU A 238 25.81 -9.39 5.98
N SER A 239 26.00 -8.12 6.36
CA SER A 239 24.96 -7.15 6.79
C SER A 239 24.27 -7.36 8.15
N TRP A 240 24.64 -8.36 8.95
CA TRP A 240 24.21 -8.50 10.37
C TRP A 240 25.38 -8.78 11.31
N HIS A 241 25.34 -8.16 12.50
CA HIS A 241 26.42 -8.21 13.48
C HIS A 241 26.69 -9.58 14.13
N HIS A 242 25.78 -10.55 14.02
CA HIS A 242 25.90 -11.85 14.70
C HIS A 242 26.67 -12.92 13.88
N PHE A 243 27.01 -12.62 12.62
CA PHE A 243 27.83 -13.52 11.79
C PHE A 243 29.29 -13.50 12.24
N THR A 244 29.90 -14.69 12.30
CA THR A 244 31.32 -14.84 12.65
C THR A 244 32.22 -15.06 11.43
N GLN A 245 31.62 -15.23 10.25
CA GLN A 245 32.33 -15.52 9.01
C GLN A 245 31.75 -14.73 7.82
N PHE A 246 32.60 -13.95 7.17
CA PHE A 246 32.22 -13.01 6.10
C PHE A 246 32.81 -13.40 4.74
N GLY A 247 32.45 -12.69 3.66
CA GLY A 247 32.72 -13.09 2.28
C GLY A 247 34.21 -13.29 1.92
N LYS A 248 35.15 -12.62 2.62
CA LYS A 248 36.59 -12.82 2.43
C LYS A 248 37.05 -14.19 2.92
N ASP A 249 36.55 -14.64 4.06
CA ASP A 249 36.97 -15.88 4.71
C ASP A 249 36.32 -17.09 4.03
N LEU A 250 35.03 -16.99 3.70
CA LEU A 250 34.34 -17.96 2.84
C LEU A 250 35.09 -18.18 1.52
N LYS A 251 35.49 -17.09 0.86
CA LYS A 251 36.29 -17.16 -0.38
C LYS A 251 37.66 -17.78 -0.17
N GLY A 252 38.27 -17.62 1.01
CA GLY A 252 39.53 -18.25 1.40
C GLY A 252 39.39 -19.77 1.56
N ILE A 253 38.36 -20.22 2.27
CA ILE A 253 38.06 -21.64 2.50
C ILE A 253 37.64 -22.33 1.20
N LEU A 254 36.64 -21.78 0.51
CA LEU A 254 36.08 -22.39 -0.70
C LEU A 254 37.12 -22.47 -1.84
N ARG A 255 38.13 -21.60 -1.89
CA ARG A 255 39.26 -21.70 -2.84
C ARG A 255 40.18 -22.91 -2.61
N ARG A 256 40.20 -23.50 -1.41
CA ARG A 256 41.00 -24.70 -1.09
C ARG A 256 40.34 -25.98 -1.57
N VAL A 257 39.04 -25.95 -1.82
CA VAL A 257 38.31 -27.01 -2.53
C VAL A 257 38.70 -26.96 -4.00
N SER A 258 39.08 -28.11 -4.58
CA SER A 258 39.53 -28.19 -5.98
C SER A 258 38.37 -28.06 -6.96
N TRP A 259 37.94 -26.83 -7.24
CA TRP A 259 36.98 -26.53 -8.29
C TRP A 259 37.59 -26.60 -9.69
N THR A 260 36.77 -26.97 -10.67
CA THR A 260 37.03 -26.63 -12.07
C THR A 260 37.07 -25.10 -12.20
N LYS A 261 38.27 -24.54 -12.47
CA LYS A 261 38.60 -23.11 -12.58
C LYS A 261 37.43 -22.11 -12.47
N PHE A 262 37.28 -21.50 -11.29
CA PHE A 262 36.37 -20.39 -11.07
C PHE A 262 36.96 -19.07 -11.62
N THR A 263 36.72 -18.77 -12.89
CA THR A 263 37.02 -17.46 -13.51
C THR A 263 35.72 -16.67 -13.67
N GLY A 264 35.30 -15.97 -12.61
CA GLY A 264 33.99 -15.29 -12.62
C GLY A 264 33.55 -14.65 -11.30
N TRP A 265 34.46 -14.01 -10.55
CA TRP A 265 34.02 -13.01 -9.56
C TRP A 265 33.68 -11.71 -10.29
N SER A 266 32.50 -11.70 -10.92
CA SER A 266 31.95 -10.52 -11.59
C SER A 266 30.43 -10.58 -11.57
N LEU A 267 29.81 -9.86 -10.64
CA LEU A 267 28.36 -9.56 -10.58
C LEU A 267 27.94 -8.57 -11.69
N CYS A 268 28.47 -8.78 -12.89
CA CYS A 268 28.42 -7.86 -14.03
C CYS A 268 27.97 -8.66 -15.25
N ASP A 269 26.84 -8.27 -15.85
CA ASP A 269 26.26 -8.96 -17.01
C ASP A 269 27.00 -8.70 -18.33
N GLY A 270 28.11 -7.97 -18.29
CA GLY A 270 29.03 -7.77 -19.42
C GLY A 270 28.55 -6.81 -20.52
N LYS A 271 27.36 -6.21 -20.40
CA LYS A 271 26.83 -5.30 -21.43
C LYS A 271 27.67 -4.02 -21.52
N ARG A 272 28.05 -3.62 -22.74
CA ARG A 272 28.79 -2.38 -22.99
C ARG A 272 27.84 -1.25 -23.43
N PRO A 273 28.06 0.01 -23.03
CA PRO A 273 29.21 0.52 -22.27
C PRO A 273 29.15 0.27 -20.75
N GLU A 274 27.97 0.05 -20.19
CA GLU A 274 27.74 -0.17 -18.75
C GLU A 274 26.86 -1.39 -18.51
N CYS A 275 27.16 -2.17 -17.47
CA CYS A 275 26.42 -3.38 -17.15
C CYS A 275 25.02 -3.06 -16.62
N SER A 276 24.04 -3.95 -16.82
CA SER A 276 22.66 -3.67 -16.37
C SER A 276 22.60 -3.42 -14.87
N GLN A 277 23.46 -4.05 -14.07
CA GLN A 277 23.49 -3.85 -12.62
C GLN A 277 23.94 -2.44 -12.23
N CYS A 278 24.98 -1.88 -12.87
CA CYS A 278 25.40 -0.49 -12.67
C CYS A 278 24.30 0.50 -13.10
N VAL A 279 23.70 0.27 -14.28
CA VAL A 279 22.61 1.11 -14.81
C VAL A 279 21.38 1.10 -13.89
N LEU A 280 20.96 -0.07 -13.41
CA LEU A 280 19.78 -0.22 -12.54
C LEU A 280 20.01 0.29 -11.12
N THR A 281 21.23 0.17 -10.58
CA THR A 281 21.57 0.62 -9.21
C THR A 281 22.09 2.06 -9.14
N GLY A 282 22.18 2.78 -10.27
CA GLY A 282 22.72 4.14 -10.34
C GLY A 282 24.22 4.24 -10.01
N ARG A 283 24.94 3.12 -9.92
CA ARG A 283 26.36 3.06 -9.60
C ARG A 283 27.19 3.26 -10.86
N ARG A 284 28.20 4.12 -10.81
CA ARG A 284 29.14 4.32 -11.94
C ARG A 284 29.84 2.99 -12.26
N CYS A 285 29.84 2.58 -13.52
CA CYS A 285 30.52 1.37 -13.93
C CYS A 285 32.04 1.61 -14.03
N ASP A 286 32.86 0.85 -13.31
CA ASP A 286 34.33 0.94 -13.34
C ASP A 286 34.95 0.47 -14.67
N GLY A 287 34.12 -0.06 -15.58
CA GLY A 287 34.51 -0.49 -16.91
C GLY A 287 35.07 -1.91 -16.98
N TYR A 288 35.46 -2.30 -18.19
CA TYR A 288 35.94 -3.65 -18.50
C TYR A 288 37.46 -3.65 -18.61
N GLN A 289 38.16 -4.25 -17.63
CA GLN A 289 39.58 -4.54 -17.78
C GLN A 289 39.78 -5.46 -18.99
N SER A 290 40.53 -4.97 -19.98
CA SER A 290 40.67 -5.60 -21.28
C SER A 290 42.02 -6.28 -21.45
N ASP A 291 42.08 -7.58 -21.15
CA ASP A 291 43.10 -8.45 -21.72
C ASP A 291 42.58 -9.01 -23.05
N TRP A 292 43.33 -8.71 -24.12
CA TRP A 292 43.02 -9.14 -25.49
C TRP A 292 43.73 -10.46 -25.81
N THR A 293 43.04 -11.37 -26.49
CA THR A 293 43.70 -12.39 -27.32
C THR A 293 43.02 -12.45 -28.68
N PHE A 294 43.77 -12.12 -29.73
CA PHE A 294 43.32 -12.24 -31.12
C PHE A 294 43.37 -13.70 -31.60
N VAL A 295 42.39 -14.11 -32.41
CA VAL A 295 42.53 -15.24 -33.33
C VAL A 295 42.12 -14.76 -34.73
N LEU A 296 43.07 -14.77 -35.65
CA LEU A 296 42.88 -14.47 -37.07
C LEU A 296 42.54 -15.76 -37.82
N GLN A 297 41.48 -15.74 -38.65
CA GLN A 297 41.45 -16.54 -39.86
C GLN A 297 40.59 -15.86 -40.95
N ASN A 298 41.03 -15.98 -42.20
CA ASN A 298 40.66 -15.08 -43.30
C ASN A 298 39.39 -15.48 -44.06
N ASP A 299 38.82 -14.48 -44.75
CA ASP A 299 38.08 -14.50 -46.04
C ASP A 299 37.22 -15.74 -46.41
N HIS A 300 35.96 -15.55 -46.81
CA HIS A 300 35.63 -14.83 -48.04
C HIS A 300 34.24 -14.17 -48.06
N SER A 301 34.17 -12.97 -48.68
CA SER A 301 33.08 -12.36 -49.48
C SER A 301 31.64 -12.93 -49.40
N SER A 302 30.53 -12.17 -49.37
CA SER A 302 30.25 -10.71 -49.35
C SER A 302 28.72 -10.55 -49.10
N ARG A 303 27.97 -9.42 -49.25
CA ARG A 303 28.09 -8.13 -49.96
C ARG A 303 27.13 -7.12 -49.30
N LEU A 304 27.35 -5.82 -49.47
CA LEU A 304 26.38 -4.73 -49.21
C LEU A 304 26.33 -3.79 -50.43
N PRO A 305 25.18 -3.14 -50.67
CA PRO A 305 25.14 -1.67 -50.86
C PRO A 305 23.97 -1.04 -50.06
N SER A 306 24.16 -0.03 -49.20
CA SER A 306 24.56 1.38 -49.43
C SER A 306 23.39 2.35 -49.70
N VAL A 307 23.33 3.40 -48.88
CA VAL A 307 22.34 4.50 -48.77
C VAL A 307 22.21 5.37 -50.04
N SER A 308 21.00 5.89 -50.37
CA SER A 308 20.83 7.32 -50.77
C SER A 308 19.37 7.84 -50.81
N LYS A 309 19.23 9.12 -50.42
CA LYS A 309 18.26 10.17 -50.89
C LYS A 309 16.74 10.07 -50.60
N GLN A 310 16.37 10.66 -49.46
CA GLN A 310 15.51 11.85 -49.33
C GLN A 310 14.83 12.41 -50.61
N ARG A 311 13.50 12.61 -50.56
CA ARG A 311 12.75 13.61 -51.35
C ARG A 311 11.42 13.98 -50.67
N ASP A 312 11.09 15.26 -50.70
CA ASP A 312 9.86 15.86 -50.14
C ASP A 312 8.62 15.58 -50.99
N ILE A 313 7.44 15.56 -50.35
CA ILE A 313 6.17 15.99 -50.99
C ILE A 313 5.40 16.92 -50.05
N ARG A 314 4.88 18.01 -50.64
CA ARG A 314 4.18 19.14 -50.01
C ARG A 314 2.72 18.83 -49.64
N MET A 315 2.18 19.67 -48.77
CA MET A 315 0.74 19.85 -48.49
C MET A 315 -0.15 19.92 -49.75
N MET A 316 -1.38 19.43 -49.62
CA MET A 316 -2.56 20.01 -50.26
C MET A 316 -3.69 20.15 -49.23
N MET A 317 -4.40 21.27 -49.26
CA MET A 317 -5.50 21.59 -48.34
C MET A 317 -6.86 21.44 -49.02
N MET A 318 -7.82 20.84 -48.28
CA MET A 318 -9.25 21.18 -48.17
C MET A 318 -10.12 21.14 -49.45
N PRO A 319 -11.41 20.79 -49.30
CA PRO A 319 -12.39 21.87 -49.11
C PRO A 319 -13.41 21.62 -48.00
N GLN A 320 -13.89 22.73 -47.41
CA GLN A 320 -15.07 22.73 -46.55
C GLN A 320 -16.33 22.43 -47.37
N GLY A 321 -17.19 21.54 -46.87
CA GLY A 321 -18.50 21.25 -47.46
C GLY A 321 -19.55 21.07 -46.38
N LYS A 322 -20.42 22.07 -46.19
CA LYS A 322 -21.52 22.00 -45.22
C LYS A 322 -22.60 21.01 -45.68
N ARG A 323 -23.02 20.11 -44.79
CA ARG A 323 -24.42 19.65 -44.72
C ARG A 323 -24.75 19.15 -43.32
N GLU A 324 -25.45 19.98 -42.57
CA GLU A 324 -26.08 19.59 -41.32
C GLU A 324 -27.22 18.61 -41.62
N VAL A 325 -27.28 17.51 -40.86
CA VAL A 325 -28.47 16.67 -40.76
C VAL A 325 -28.79 16.54 -39.28
N ASN A 326 -29.62 17.46 -38.79
CA ASN A 326 -30.13 17.41 -37.43
C ASN A 326 -31.08 16.21 -37.29
N VAL A 327 -30.67 15.20 -36.52
CA VAL A 327 -31.56 14.19 -35.97
C VAL A 327 -31.58 14.36 -34.45
N PRO A 328 -32.59 15.01 -33.86
CA PRO A 328 -32.70 15.13 -32.42
C PRO A 328 -33.15 13.79 -31.82
N LEU A 329 -32.27 13.13 -31.06
CA LEU A 329 -32.67 12.04 -30.17
C LEU A 329 -33.40 12.63 -28.97
N SER A 330 -34.73 12.70 -29.05
CA SER A 330 -35.57 13.22 -27.98
C SER A 330 -35.70 12.22 -26.84
N LEU A 331 -34.95 12.43 -25.76
CA LEU A 331 -35.24 11.86 -24.44
C LEU A 331 -36.44 12.60 -23.82
N SER A 332 -37.63 12.33 -24.35
CA SER A 332 -38.90 12.96 -23.93
C SER A 332 -39.93 11.92 -23.49
N SER A 333 -39.63 11.21 -22.41
CA SER A 333 -40.59 10.31 -21.74
C SER A 333 -40.29 10.15 -20.24
N LEU A 334 -40.20 11.27 -19.52
CA LEU A 334 -40.34 11.30 -18.06
C LEU A 334 -41.64 12.04 -17.71
N PRO A 335 -42.54 11.49 -16.87
CA PRO A 335 -43.82 12.12 -16.57
C PRO A 335 -43.65 13.44 -15.80
N ARG A 336 -44.08 14.54 -16.42
CA ARG A 336 -43.97 15.89 -15.85
C ARG A 336 -45.21 16.22 -15.01
N ASN A 337 -45.26 15.77 -13.76
CA ASN A 337 -46.36 16.11 -12.84
C ASN A 337 -46.02 17.29 -11.93
N ARG A 338 -47.03 18.15 -11.72
CA ARG A 338 -46.93 19.41 -10.96
C ARG A 338 -47.04 19.16 -9.47
N TYR A 339 -46.30 19.93 -8.69
CA TYR A 339 -46.59 20.12 -7.27
C TYR A 339 -47.96 20.81 -7.08
N GLN A 340 -48.78 20.25 -6.21
CA GLN A 340 -49.77 21.01 -5.44
C GLN A 340 -49.43 20.86 -3.96
N VAL A 341 -49.34 21.98 -3.26
CA VAL A 341 -49.08 22.03 -1.82
C VAL A 341 -50.41 21.90 -1.09
N THR A 342 -50.57 20.84 -0.31
CA THR A 342 -51.59 20.75 0.75
C THR A 342 -50.94 20.22 2.02
N GLY A 343 -51.01 20.99 3.10
CA GLY A 343 -50.36 20.65 4.37
C GLY A 343 -51.03 19.49 5.10
N ALA A 344 -50.40 18.32 5.07
CA ALA A 344 -50.57 17.22 6.00
C ALA A 344 -49.26 16.41 6.00
N GLY A 345 -48.90 15.77 7.11
CA GLY A 345 -47.68 14.97 7.18
C GLY A 345 -47.69 13.82 6.18
N VAL A 346 -46.59 13.62 5.46
CA VAL A 346 -46.39 12.52 4.53
C VAL A 346 -45.34 11.59 5.12
N GLU A 347 -45.76 10.39 5.54
CA GLU A 347 -44.85 9.26 5.65
C GLU A 347 -44.36 8.91 4.23
N PHE A 348 -43.08 9.16 3.96
CA PHE A 348 -42.49 8.85 2.66
C PHE A 348 -42.27 7.35 2.50
N SER A 349 -43.33 6.66 2.06
CA SER A 349 -43.21 5.36 1.40
C SER A 349 -42.41 5.55 0.11
N PHE A 350 -41.21 4.97 0.07
CA PHE A 350 -40.30 5.03 -1.07
C PHE A 350 -40.99 4.41 -2.31
N VAL A 351 -41.19 5.19 -3.38
CA VAL A 351 -41.80 4.67 -4.62
C VAL A 351 -40.70 4.03 -5.48
N PRO A 352 -40.74 2.71 -5.74
CA PRO A 352 -39.65 2.00 -6.41
C PRO A 352 -39.68 2.26 -7.93
N GLY A 353 -38.65 2.91 -8.45
CA GLY A 353 -38.47 3.20 -9.89
C GLY A 353 -37.65 2.18 -10.67
N LEU A 354 -36.65 1.55 -10.03
CA LEU A 354 -35.89 0.44 -10.61
C LEU A 354 -36.24 -0.88 -9.92
N VAL A 355 -37.12 -1.65 -10.57
CA VAL A 355 -37.23 -3.09 -10.31
C VAL A 355 -36.02 -3.75 -10.95
N LEU A 356 -34.88 -3.77 -10.24
CA LEU A 356 -33.69 -4.50 -10.66
C LEU A 356 -34.06 -5.99 -10.74
N ASN A 357 -33.87 -6.60 -11.91
CA ASN A 357 -34.20 -8.00 -12.13
C ASN A 357 -33.27 -8.88 -11.27
N PRO A 358 -33.77 -9.64 -10.27
CA PRO A 358 -32.99 -10.14 -9.13
C PRO A 358 -31.99 -11.27 -9.44
N THR A 359 -31.65 -11.48 -10.72
CA THR A 359 -30.72 -12.53 -11.16
C THR A 359 -29.53 -12.01 -11.98
N ARG A 360 -29.53 -10.73 -12.40
CA ARG A 360 -28.38 -9.92 -12.90
C ARG A 360 -28.92 -8.57 -13.42
N PRO A 361 -28.65 -7.43 -12.76
CA PRO A 361 -29.00 -6.13 -13.33
C PRO A 361 -28.13 -5.80 -14.57
N PRO A 362 -28.69 -5.14 -15.59
CA PRO A 362 -27.95 -4.54 -16.71
C PRO A 362 -26.77 -3.65 -16.28
N TRP A 363 -25.78 -3.52 -17.17
CA TRP A 363 -24.58 -2.70 -16.93
C TRP A 363 -24.88 -1.22 -16.69
N ASP A 364 -25.85 -0.65 -17.42
CA ASP A 364 -26.21 0.76 -17.30
C ASP A 364 -26.88 1.04 -15.95
N ASP A 365 -27.67 0.09 -15.43
CA ASP A 365 -28.32 0.17 -14.11
C ASP A 365 -27.28 0.12 -12.97
N LEU A 366 -26.23 -0.70 -13.11
CA LEU A 366 -25.13 -0.77 -12.14
C LEU A 366 -24.33 0.54 -12.04
N LEU A 367 -24.07 1.19 -13.18
CA LEU A 367 -23.37 2.48 -13.20
C LEU A 367 -24.27 3.60 -12.66
N GLY A 368 -25.56 3.61 -13.03
CA GLY A 368 -26.56 4.52 -12.46
C GLY A 368 -26.59 4.44 -10.94
N LEU A 369 -26.73 3.23 -10.40
CA LEU A 369 -26.74 2.98 -8.95
C LEU A 369 -25.51 3.56 -8.25
N VAL A 370 -24.28 3.30 -8.75
CA VAL A 370 -23.06 3.81 -8.12
C VAL A 370 -23.02 5.34 -8.09
N VAL A 371 -23.49 6.00 -9.15
CA VAL A 371 -23.56 7.47 -9.24
C VAL A 371 -24.61 8.01 -8.26
N GLU A 372 -25.82 7.44 -8.23
CA GLU A 372 -26.90 7.84 -7.33
C GLU A 372 -26.60 7.60 -5.84
N CYS A 373 -25.81 6.58 -5.51
CA CYS A 373 -25.44 6.25 -4.14
C CYS A 373 -24.30 7.11 -3.57
N TYR A 374 -23.59 7.90 -4.39
CA TYR A 374 -22.45 8.72 -3.94
C TYR A 374 -22.57 10.22 -4.25
N ILE A 375 -23.50 10.65 -5.10
CA ILE A 375 -23.76 12.08 -5.37
C ILE A 375 -24.98 12.55 -4.55
N PRO A 376 -24.84 13.58 -3.70
CA PRO A 376 -25.96 14.18 -2.97
C PRO A 376 -27.12 14.67 -3.86
N GLU A 377 -28.33 14.66 -3.33
CA GLU A 377 -29.55 14.95 -4.10
C GLU A 377 -29.59 16.37 -4.69
N ASP A 378 -29.09 17.35 -3.93
CA ASP A 378 -28.96 18.75 -4.34
C ASP A 378 -27.95 18.94 -5.49
N GLU A 379 -26.91 18.09 -5.56
CA GLU A 379 -25.89 18.12 -6.62
C GLU A 379 -26.29 17.34 -7.89
N MET A 380 -27.28 16.44 -7.82
CA MET A 380 -27.70 15.55 -8.91
C MET A 380 -28.21 16.33 -10.15
N THR A 381 -28.93 17.44 -9.94
CA THR A 381 -29.48 18.28 -11.01
C THR A 381 -28.41 18.99 -11.84
N SER A 382 -27.18 19.11 -11.32
CA SER A 382 -26.07 19.80 -11.98
C SER A 382 -25.18 18.85 -12.81
N ILE A 383 -25.62 17.63 -13.11
CA ILE A 383 -24.82 16.63 -13.85
C ILE A 383 -24.90 16.83 -15.38
N THR A 384 -25.93 17.50 -15.91
CA THR A 384 -26.18 17.57 -17.36
C THR A 384 -25.21 18.47 -18.14
N ASP A 385 -24.66 19.52 -17.52
CA ASP A 385 -23.80 20.51 -18.19
C ASP A 385 -22.32 20.40 -17.78
N PHE A 386 -21.63 19.38 -18.31
CA PHE A 386 -20.18 19.19 -18.11
C PHE A 386 -19.27 20.23 -18.80
N THR A 387 -19.83 21.28 -19.40
CA THR A 387 -19.08 22.30 -20.16
C THR A 387 -18.79 23.58 -19.37
N ASP A 388 -19.39 23.79 -18.20
CA ASP A 388 -19.16 25.01 -17.42
C ASP A 388 -18.40 24.74 -16.11
N SER A 389 -17.43 25.59 -15.80
CA SER A 389 -16.35 25.38 -14.81
C SER A 389 -16.75 25.61 -13.36
N LYS A 390 -18.05 25.52 -13.05
CA LYS A 390 -18.61 25.92 -11.77
C LYS A 390 -18.67 24.75 -10.80
N GLN A 391 -17.76 24.82 -9.83
CA GLN A 391 -17.56 23.93 -8.67
C GLN A 391 -16.71 22.67 -8.95
N SER A 392 -15.44 22.77 -8.54
CA SER A 392 -14.53 21.66 -8.25
C SER A 392 -15.09 20.81 -7.09
N ARG A 393 -16.01 19.88 -7.41
CA ARG A 393 -16.70 19.04 -6.40
C ARG A 393 -15.76 17.99 -5.82
N ILE A 394 -15.91 17.75 -4.53
CA ILE A 394 -15.13 16.81 -3.72
C ILE A 394 -15.73 15.40 -3.91
N CYS A 395 -14.89 14.37 -4.14
CA CYS A 395 -15.21 12.93 -4.09
C CYS A 395 -16.36 12.32 -4.94
N GLY A 396 -17.33 13.09 -5.46
CA GLY A 396 -18.38 12.60 -6.38
C GLY A 396 -18.16 12.99 -7.84
N SER A 397 -17.42 14.08 -8.10
CA SER A 397 -17.12 14.60 -9.45
C SER A 397 -16.46 13.59 -10.39
N TRP A 398 -15.69 12.66 -9.84
CA TRP A 398 -14.98 11.65 -10.62
C TRP A 398 -15.86 10.46 -11.02
N LEU A 399 -16.84 10.09 -10.18
CA LEU A 399 -17.84 9.07 -10.54
C LEU A 399 -18.66 9.53 -11.76
N ALA A 400 -18.96 10.83 -11.82
CA ALA A 400 -19.63 11.46 -12.95
C ALA A 400 -18.81 11.44 -14.26
N VAL A 401 -17.49 11.17 -14.23
CA VAL A 401 -16.69 10.98 -15.47
C VAL A 401 -16.51 9.52 -15.89
N LEU A 402 -16.95 8.53 -15.08
CA LEU A 402 -16.90 7.11 -15.46
C LEU A 402 -17.54 6.82 -16.84
N PRO A 403 -18.70 7.39 -17.21
CA PRO A 403 -19.28 7.19 -18.55
C PRO A 403 -18.40 7.69 -19.71
N LYS A 404 -17.46 8.62 -19.44
CA LYS A 404 -16.52 9.17 -20.44
C LYS A 404 -15.24 8.36 -20.54
N ILE A 405 -14.92 7.57 -19.51
CA ILE A 405 -13.78 6.65 -19.49
C ILE A 405 -14.15 5.34 -20.21
N LEU A 406 -15.40 4.91 -20.08
CA LEU A 406 -15.96 3.75 -20.78
C LEU A 406 -16.13 4.07 -22.28
N GLY A 407 -15.37 3.38 -23.12
CA GLY A 407 -15.51 3.42 -24.57
C GLY A 407 -16.55 2.41 -25.10
N LYS A 408 -16.55 2.25 -26.42
CA LYS A 408 -17.31 1.21 -27.14
C LYS A 408 -16.45 -0.03 -27.44
N SER A 409 -15.47 -0.37 -26.59
CA SER A 409 -14.48 -1.41 -26.85
C SER A 409 -14.48 -2.51 -25.79
N ASP A 410 -14.21 -3.76 -26.20
CA ASP A 410 -14.02 -4.90 -25.29
C ASP A 410 -12.84 -4.71 -24.30
N ARG A 411 -12.00 -3.69 -24.51
CA ARG A 411 -10.87 -3.35 -23.62
C ARG A 411 -11.29 -2.77 -22.27
N ASP A 412 -12.54 -2.36 -22.11
CA ASP A 412 -13.03 -1.69 -20.88
C ASP A 412 -13.45 -2.69 -19.78
N CYS A 413 -13.09 -3.97 -19.92
CA CYS A 413 -13.49 -5.04 -19.02
C CYS A 413 -13.02 -4.84 -17.56
N VAL A 414 -11.85 -4.23 -17.34
CA VAL A 414 -11.31 -3.94 -16.00
C VAL A 414 -12.22 -2.97 -15.25
N LEU A 415 -12.49 -1.79 -15.82
CA LEU A 415 -13.32 -0.77 -15.17
C LEU A 415 -14.77 -1.24 -15.00
N ARG A 416 -15.30 -2.03 -15.95
CA ARG A 416 -16.60 -2.68 -15.79
C ARG A 416 -16.59 -3.63 -14.58
N ALA A 417 -15.59 -4.52 -14.46
CA ALA A 417 -15.49 -5.42 -13.32
C ALA A 417 -15.42 -4.67 -11.97
N THR A 418 -14.64 -3.59 -11.87
CA THR A 418 -14.52 -2.80 -10.63
C THR A 418 -15.80 -2.00 -10.30
N ILE A 419 -16.50 -1.47 -11.31
CA ILE A 419 -17.81 -0.83 -11.11
C ILE A 419 -18.83 -1.86 -10.62
N LYS A 420 -18.84 -3.08 -11.19
CA LYS A 420 -19.69 -4.18 -10.69
C LYS A 420 -19.37 -4.51 -9.24
N ALA A 421 -18.10 -4.67 -8.88
CA ALA A 421 -17.70 -4.96 -7.50
C ALA A 421 -18.24 -3.91 -6.51
N LEU A 422 -18.05 -2.62 -6.81
CA LEU A 422 -18.59 -1.52 -6.00
C LEU A 422 -20.12 -1.56 -5.93
N ALA A 423 -20.81 -1.72 -7.06
CA ALA A 423 -22.26 -1.81 -7.11
C ALA A 423 -22.81 -3.02 -6.31
N THR A 424 -22.20 -4.20 -6.43
CA THR A 424 -22.58 -5.38 -5.61
C THR A 424 -22.25 -5.20 -4.14
N SER A 425 -21.20 -4.45 -3.82
CA SER A 425 -20.87 -4.10 -2.43
C SER A 425 -21.96 -3.22 -1.82
N ILE A 426 -22.44 -2.20 -2.55
CA ILE A 426 -23.58 -1.36 -2.16
C ILE A 426 -24.84 -2.22 -1.96
N LEU A 427 -25.23 -3.01 -2.97
CA LEU A 427 -26.45 -3.82 -2.92
C LEU A 427 -26.45 -4.83 -1.77
N SER A 428 -25.30 -5.41 -1.43
CA SER A 428 -25.19 -6.37 -0.32
C SER A 428 -25.48 -5.75 1.06
N GLN A 429 -25.40 -4.43 1.21
CA GLN A 429 -25.73 -3.73 2.46
C GLN A 429 -27.25 -3.59 2.65
N ASN A 430 -28.05 -3.78 1.60
CA ASN A 430 -29.51 -3.69 1.67
C ASN A 430 -30.17 -4.95 1.08
N PRO A 431 -30.46 -5.97 1.91
CA PRO A 431 -31.08 -7.22 1.46
C PRO A 431 -32.41 -7.05 0.71
N GLN A 432 -33.13 -5.95 0.92
CA GLN A 432 -34.38 -5.66 0.21
C GLN A 432 -34.17 -5.30 -1.27
N MET A 433 -32.95 -4.92 -1.66
CA MET A 433 -32.56 -4.70 -3.07
C MET A 433 -32.01 -5.97 -3.76
N GLY A 434 -32.10 -7.14 -3.10
CA GLY A 434 -31.72 -8.43 -3.68
C GLY A 434 -30.21 -8.70 -3.76
N GLY A 435 -29.38 -7.92 -3.06
CA GLY A 435 -27.92 -8.14 -3.04
C GLY A 435 -27.52 -9.35 -2.21
N SER A 436 -26.85 -10.33 -2.84
CA SER A 436 -26.25 -11.47 -2.14
C SER A 436 -24.83 -11.15 -1.64
N PRO A 437 -24.47 -11.51 -0.39
CA PRO A 437 -23.08 -11.42 0.09
C PRO A 437 -22.07 -12.22 -0.73
N LEU A 438 -22.51 -13.31 -1.38
CA LEU A 438 -21.69 -14.11 -2.29
C LEU A 438 -21.38 -13.35 -3.58
N ASP A 439 -22.38 -12.69 -4.19
CA ASP A 439 -22.21 -11.92 -5.42
C ASP A 439 -21.24 -10.75 -5.24
N ARG A 440 -21.21 -10.15 -4.03
CA ARG A 440 -20.22 -9.15 -3.63
C ARG A 440 -18.81 -9.72 -3.69
N VAL A 441 -18.56 -10.85 -3.02
CA VAL A 441 -17.22 -11.46 -2.93
C VAL A 441 -16.74 -11.94 -4.30
N GLU A 442 -17.60 -12.61 -5.08
CA GLU A 442 -17.28 -13.06 -6.44
C GLU A 442 -16.96 -11.86 -7.36
N SER A 443 -17.77 -10.81 -7.33
CA SER A 443 -17.55 -9.63 -8.18
C SER A 443 -16.29 -8.86 -7.79
N TYR A 444 -15.96 -8.83 -6.49
CA TYR A 444 -14.74 -8.22 -5.97
C TYR A 444 -13.48 -9.03 -6.37
N ASP A 445 -13.50 -10.36 -6.24
CA ASP A 445 -12.38 -11.22 -6.69
C ASP A 445 -12.13 -11.04 -8.20
N VAL A 446 -13.18 -11.10 -9.03
CA VAL A 446 -13.07 -10.83 -10.48
C VAL A 446 -12.51 -9.45 -10.77
N ALA A 447 -12.86 -8.42 -9.99
CA ALA A 447 -12.32 -7.07 -10.11
C ALA A 447 -10.82 -7.01 -9.80
N ILE A 448 -10.37 -7.63 -8.70
CA ILE A 448 -8.94 -7.70 -8.34
C ILE A 448 -8.14 -8.48 -9.39
N GLN A 449 -8.64 -9.62 -9.85
CA GLN A 449 -8.01 -10.40 -10.91
C GLN A 449 -7.91 -9.62 -12.23
N ALA A 450 -8.96 -8.88 -12.59
CA ALA A 450 -8.96 -8.03 -13.78
C ALA A 450 -7.94 -6.88 -13.68
N VAL A 451 -7.81 -6.23 -12.52
CA VAL A 451 -6.78 -5.19 -12.30
C VAL A 451 -5.37 -5.80 -12.32
N ARG A 452 -5.11 -6.90 -11.60
CA ARG A 452 -3.81 -7.60 -11.59
C ARG A 452 -3.39 -8.01 -13.00
N LYS A 453 -4.31 -8.59 -13.79
CA LYS A 453 -4.08 -8.97 -15.19
C LYS A 453 -3.89 -7.75 -16.10
N GLY A 454 -4.66 -6.68 -15.90
CA GLY A 454 -4.54 -5.46 -16.70
C GLY A 454 -3.21 -4.74 -16.50
N LEU A 455 -2.67 -4.74 -15.28
CA LEU A 455 -1.38 -4.11 -14.95
C LEU A 455 -0.16 -4.90 -15.47
N THR A 456 -0.27 -6.21 -15.69
CA THR A 456 0.86 -7.04 -16.19
C THR A 456 1.00 -7.05 -17.71
N VAL A 457 -0.01 -6.58 -18.48
CA VAL A 457 0.08 -6.53 -19.95
C VAL A 457 0.82 -5.27 -20.40
N SER A 458 1.98 -5.46 -21.02
CA SER A 458 2.77 -4.35 -21.58
C SER A 458 1.97 -3.56 -22.63
N GLY A 459 1.98 -2.24 -22.53
CA GLY A 459 1.23 -1.33 -23.39
C GLY A 459 -0.21 -1.00 -22.93
N TYR A 460 -0.73 -1.63 -21.86
CA TYR A 460 -1.99 -1.21 -21.22
C TYR A 460 -1.80 -0.27 -20.03
N ALA A 461 -0.59 -0.21 -19.48
CA ALA A 461 -0.27 0.69 -18.39
C ALA A 461 -0.60 2.15 -18.76
N PHE A 462 -1.11 2.89 -17.76
CA PHE A 462 -1.27 4.35 -17.78
C PHE A 462 -2.41 4.91 -18.65
N HIS A 463 -3.65 4.50 -18.36
CA HIS A 463 -4.85 5.24 -18.77
C HIS A 463 -5.76 5.48 -17.56
N ALA A 464 -6.56 6.55 -17.62
CA ALA A 464 -7.54 6.95 -16.58
C ALA A 464 -8.46 5.79 -16.11
N VAL A 465 -8.66 4.79 -16.98
CA VAL A 465 -9.31 3.49 -16.69
C VAL A 465 -8.80 2.85 -15.41
N PHE A 466 -7.48 2.71 -15.21
CA PHE A 466 -6.92 2.02 -14.04
C PHE A 466 -7.03 2.84 -12.76
N ILE A 467 -6.83 4.15 -12.84
CA ILE A 467 -7.00 5.07 -11.72
C ILE A 467 -8.47 4.99 -11.24
N ALA A 468 -9.43 5.14 -12.16
CA ALA A 468 -10.85 5.01 -11.86
C ALA A 468 -11.22 3.61 -11.33
N ALA A 469 -10.64 2.55 -11.89
CA ALA A 469 -10.93 1.17 -11.48
C ALA A 469 -10.48 0.88 -10.04
N ILE A 470 -9.26 1.29 -9.68
CA ILE A 470 -8.74 1.11 -8.31
C ILE A 470 -9.46 2.05 -7.34
N MET A 471 -9.86 3.26 -7.77
CA MET A 471 -10.74 4.14 -6.98
C MET A 471 -12.12 3.50 -6.71
N CYS A 472 -12.69 2.75 -7.66
CA CYS A 472 -13.91 1.96 -7.42
C CYS A 472 -13.68 0.81 -6.42
N ILE A 473 -12.54 0.11 -6.49
CA ILE A 473 -12.21 -0.94 -5.52
C ILE A 473 -12.01 -0.35 -4.12
N ALA A 474 -11.28 0.76 -3.99
CA ALA A 474 -11.10 1.45 -2.70
C ALA A 474 -12.44 1.87 -2.08
N LEU A 475 -13.40 2.36 -2.88
CA LEU A 475 -14.76 2.64 -2.39
C LEU A 475 -15.57 1.37 -2.08
N ALA A 476 -15.20 0.19 -2.61
CA ALA A 476 -15.82 -1.07 -2.24
C ALA A 476 -15.31 -1.55 -0.86
N GLU A 477 -14.01 -1.37 -0.56
CA GLU A 477 -13.40 -1.83 0.70
C GLU A 477 -14.11 -1.33 1.95
N ILE A 478 -14.55 -0.07 1.96
CA ILE A 478 -15.21 0.54 3.13
C ILE A 478 -16.53 -0.18 3.50
N MET A 479 -17.06 -1.03 2.61
CA MET A 479 -18.28 -1.83 2.76
C MET A 479 -18.00 -3.29 3.18
N PHE A 480 -16.73 -3.68 3.30
CA PHE A 480 -16.30 -4.91 3.93
C PHE A 480 -15.90 -4.64 5.40
N PRO A 481 -16.15 -5.58 6.33
CA PRO A 481 -15.53 -5.56 7.65
C PRO A 481 -14.02 -5.77 7.53
N ASP A 482 -13.24 -5.32 8.51
CA ASP A 482 -11.78 -5.51 8.62
C ASP A 482 -10.89 -5.01 7.45
N SER A 483 -11.46 -4.47 6.37
CA SER A 483 -10.73 -4.15 5.12
C SER A 483 -9.96 -2.82 5.13
N ALA A 484 -9.70 -2.24 6.31
CA ALA A 484 -8.99 -0.96 6.45
C ALA A 484 -7.56 -1.00 5.87
N ILE A 485 -6.87 -2.15 5.99
CA ILE A 485 -5.52 -2.35 5.43
C ILE A 485 -5.57 -2.41 3.89
N ALA A 486 -6.53 -3.13 3.32
CA ALA A 486 -6.68 -3.21 1.87
C ALA A 486 -7.11 -1.86 1.27
N PHE A 487 -8.00 -1.12 1.94
CA PHE A 487 -8.33 0.26 1.62
C PHE A 487 -7.08 1.14 1.50
N ALA A 488 -6.23 1.15 2.53
CA ALA A 488 -4.97 1.90 2.51
C ALA A 488 -4.04 1.45 1.37
N ALA A 489 -3.95 0.16 1.07
CA ALA A 489 -3.15 -0.36 -0.04
C ALA A 489 -3.64 0.17 -1.41
N HIS A 490 -4.95 0.20 -1.67
CA HIS A 490 -5.49 0.78 -2.91
C HIS A 490 -5.31 2.30 -2.97
N VAL A 491 -5.49 3.01 -1.84
CA VAL A 491 -5.21 4.45 -1.75
C VAL A 491 -3.75 4.75 -2.11
N ASN A 492 -2.80 4.00 -1.55
CA ASN A 492 -1.38 4.12 -1.89
C ASN A 492 -1.11 3.81 -3.37
N ALA A 493 -1.71 2.74 -3.92
CA ALA A 493 -1.58 2.41 -5.35
C ALA A 493 -2.09 3.53 -6.27
N ILE A 494 -3.19 4.20 -5.91
CA ILE A 494 -3.68 5.38 -6.64
C ILE A 494 -2.68 6.54 -6.53
N GLY A 495 -2.11 6.78 -5.35
CA GLY A 495 -1.07 7.77 -5.13
C GLY A 495 0.16 7.57 -6.04
N HIS A 496 0.66 6.34 -6.15
CA HIS A 496 1.74 5.98 -7.07
C HIS A 496 1.32 6.17 -8.54
N LEU A 497 0.14 5.69 -8.93
CA LEU A 497 -0.35 5.85 -10.32
C LEU A 497 -0.48 7.33 -10.72
N LEU A 498 -0.89 8.21 -9.82
CA LEU A 498 -0.94 9.66 -10.09
C LEU A 498 0.46 10.21 -10.39
N GLN A 499 1.48 9.79 -9.64
CA GLN A 499 2.87 10.24 -9.85
C GLN A 499 3.53 9.72 -11.14
N THR A 500 2.99 8.66 -11.77
CA THR A 500 3.49 8.18 -13.06
C THR A 500 3.24 9.14 -14.22
N GLN A 501 2.28 10.06 -14.06
CA GLN A 501 1.93 11.06 -15.07
C GLN A 501 2.60 12.39 -14.79
N ARG A 502 2.86 13.14 -15.88
CA ARG A 502 3.27 14.53 -15.77
C ARG A 502 2.14 15.35 -15.16
N VAL A 503 2.46 16.20 -14.18
CA VAL A 503 1.47 16.94 -13.37
C VAL A 503 0.52 17.81 -14.23
N GLU A 504 0.96 18.23 -15.40
CA GLU A 504 0.17 18.99 -16.39
C GLU A 504 -1.04 18.20 -16.95
N GLN A 505 -1.04 16.87 -16.88
CA GLN A 505 -2.22 16.06 -17.25
C GLN A 505 -3.42 16.32 -16.33
N TYR A 506 -3.18 16.71 -15.09
CA TYR A 506 -4.21 16.98 -14.09
C TYR A 506 -4.78 18.40 -14.18
N CYS A 507 -4.41 19.20 -15.18
CA CYS A 507 -4.95 20.55 -15.37
C CYS A 507 -6.40 20.57 -15.86
N SER A 508 -6.89 19.52 -16.57
CA SER A 508 -8.28 19.50 -17.07
C SER A 508 -8.84 18.10 -17.34
N GLY A 509 -10.14 18.06 -17.67
CA GLY A 509 -10.82 16.86 -18.16
C GLY A 509 -10.89 15.71 -17.14
N VAL A 510 -10.84 14.48 -17.64
CA VAL A 510 -10.99 13.24 -16.86
C VAL A 510 -9.93 13.12 -15.77
N PHE A 511 -8.66 13.39 -16.10
CA PHE A 511 -7.56 13.31 -15.13
C PHE A 511 -7.73 14.33 -14.00
N HIS A 512 -8.11 15.58 -14.30
CA HIS A 512 -8.42 16.57 -13.27
C HIS A 512 -9.56 16.13 -12.35
N ALA A 513 -10.64 15.55 -12.91
CA ALA A 513 -11.75 15.03 -12.10
C ALA A 513 -11.32 13.90 -11.15
N LEU A 514 -10.53 12.93 -11.63
CA LEU A 514 -9.98 11.85 -10.79
C LEU A 514 -9.06 12.38 -9.69
N PHE A 515 -8.16 13.32 -10.03
CA PHE A 515 -7.26 13.98 -9.08
C PHE A 515 -8.01 14.76 -7.99
N VAL A 516 -8.91 15.67 -8.37
CA VAL A 516 -9.74 16.44 -7.42
C VAL A 516 -10.62 15.51 -6.57
N GLY A 517 -11.15 14.46 -7.20
CA GLY A 517 -12.00 13.47 -6.56
C GLY A 517 -11.31 12.70 -5.44
N PHE A 518 -10.06 12.26 -5.62
CA PHE A 518 -9.38 11.38 -4.67
C PHE A 518 -8.30 12.05 -3.80
N ARG A 519 -7.84 13.25 -4.17
CA ARG A 519 -6.86 14.04 -3.38
C ARG A 519 -7.23 14.20 -1.88
N PRO A 520 -8.49 14.42 -1.47
CA PRO A 520 -8.85 14.49 -0.04
C PRO A 520 -8.49 13.21 0.72
N ILE A 521 -8.83 12.05 0.14
CA ILE A 521 -8.59 10.73 0.75
C ILE A 521 -7.09 10.48 0.90
N LEU A 522 -6.31 10.72 -0.16
CA LEU A 522 -4.85 10.55 -0.14
C LEU A 522 -4.13 11.44 0.89
N ILE A 523 -4.58 12.69 1.08
CA ILE A 523 -4.01 13.60 2.08
C ILE A 523 -4.40 13.14 3.49
N VAL A 524 -5.66 12.77 3.71
CA VAL A 524 -6.13 12.20 4.98
C VAL A 524 -5.38 10.91 5.35
N GLU A 525 -5.07 10.05 4.38
CA GLU A 525 -4.28 8.83 4.61
C GLU A 525 -2.84 9.16 5.03
N ALA A 526 -2.24 10.19 4.43
CA ALA A 526 -0.93 10.71 4.83
C ALA A 526 -0.93 11.24 6.28
N PHE A 527 -2.01 11.90 6.73
CA PHE A 527 -2.19 12.22 8.16
C PHE A 527 -2.33 10.98 9.05
N ARG A 528 -3.11 9.97 8.63
CA ARG A 528 -3.36 8.75 9.43
C ARG A 528 -2.07 7.96 9.69
N TYR A 529 -1.24 7.77 8.67
CA TYR A 529 0.05 7.08 8.76
C TYR A 529 1.24 8.00 9.07
N ARG A 530 1.00 9.31 9.27
CA ARG A 530 2.01 10.33 9.57
C ARG A 530 3.17 10.32 8.56
N GLN A 531 2.86 10.14 7.28
CA GLN A 531 3.85 10.08 6.18
C GLN A 531 3.81 11.32 5.29
N PRO A 532 4.94 11.79 4.73
CA PRO A 532 4.97 12.84 3.73
C PRO A 532 4.09 12.56 2.51
N THR A 533 3.49 13.60 1.93
CA THR A 533 2.71 13.49 0.70
C THR A 533 3.24 14.42 -0.40
N PHE A 534 3.29 13.91 -1.63
CA PHE A 534 3.73 14.65 -2.81
C PHE A 534 2.87 15.88 -3.12
N PHE A 535 1.62 15.91 -2.63
CA PHE A 535 0.72 17.07 -2.70
C PHE A 535 1.20 18.28 -1.90
N ALA A 536 2.21 18.15 -1.04
CA ALA A 536 2.84 19.27 -0.33
C ALA A 536 3.75 20.12 -1.25
N SER A 537 4.08 19.64 -2.45
CA SER A 537 4.99 20.34 -3.37
C SER A 537 4.27 21.38 -4.23
N GLU A 538 4.95 22.52 -4.48
CA GLU A 538 4.44 23.65 -5.27
C GLU A 538 3.88 23.24 -6.65
N LEU A 539 4.49 22.24 -7.30
CA LEU A 539 4.03 21.70 -8.59
C LEU A 539 2.61 21.15 -8.47
N TRP A 540 2.35 20.32 -7.46
CA TRP A 540 1.06 19.66 -7.24
C TRP A 540 0.02 20.56 -6.57
N ILE A 541 0.46 21.63 -5.89
CA ILE A 541 -0.43 22.68 -5.35
C ILE A 541 -0.91 23.61 -6.47
N ARG A 542 -0.05 24.01 -7.42
CA ARG A 542 -0.37 25.04 -8.43
C ARG A 542 -0.84 24.49 -9.77
N ILE A 543 -0.11 23.53 -10.35
CA ILE A 543 -0.31 23.17 -11.77
C ILE A 543 -1.69 22.56 -12.03
N PRO A 544 -2.19 21.59 -11.24
CA PRO A 544 -3.52 21.01 -11.48
C PRO A 544 -4.67 22.02 -11.41
N PHE A 545 -4.48 23.14 -10.71
CA PHE A 545 -5.46 24.22 -10.55
C PHE A 545 -5.15 25.46 -11.42
N SER A 546 -4.24 25.34 -12.40
CA SER A 546 -3.92 26.45 -13.32
C SER A 546 -5.07 26.83 -14.26
N ALA A 547 -5.98 25.91 -14.58
CA ALA A 547 -7.13 26.14 -15.46
C ALA A 547 -8.47 26.33 -14.71
N TYR A 548 -8.54 25.96 -13.43
CA TYR A 548 -9.78 25.96 -12.63
C TYR A 548 -9.53 26.50 -11.22
N LYS A 549 -10.38 27.42 -10.74
CA LYS A 549 -10.30 27.88 -9.34
C LYS A 549 -10.53 26.69 -8.39
N PRO A 550 -9.62 26.39 -7.46
CA PRO A 550 -9.83 25.32 -6.47
C PRO A 550 -11.02 25.65 -5.57
N SER A 551 -11.82 24.65 -5.20
CA SER A 551 -12.89 24.80 -4.21
C SER A 551 -12.32 25.05 -2.80
N PRO A 552 -13.11 25.53 -1.83
CA PRO A 552 -12.62 25.78 -0.47
C PRO A 552 -11.89 24.59 0.15
N MET A 553 -12.41 23.36 -0.01
CA MET A 553 -11.74 22.15 0.44
C MET A 553 -10.40 21.91 -0.26
N GLN A 554 -10.31 22.13 -1.57
CA GLN A 554 -9.05 21.94 -2.30
C GLN A 554 -7.98 22.97 -1.91
N ASN A 555 -8.38 24.17 -1.46
CA ASN A 555 -7.46 25.14 -0.86
C ASN A 555 -7.02 24.71 0.54
N LEU A 556 -7.96 24.33 1.42
CA LEU A 556 -7.66 23.81 2.77
C LEU A 556 -6.66 22.65 2.72
N LEU A 557 -6.88 21.71 1.79
CA LEU A 557 -5.99 20.58 1.56
C LEU A 557 -4.59 21.00 1.09
N SER A 558 -4.45 22.12 0.37
CA SER A 558 -3.13 22.66 0.01
C SER A 558 -2.41 23.28 1.21
N GLU A 559 -3.13 24.02 2.07
CA GLU A 559 -2.59 24.58 3.32
C GLU A 559 -2.15 23.47 4.29
N ALA A 560 -2.91 22.36 4.35
CA ALA A 560 -2.67 21.23 5.25
C ALA A 560 -1.64 20.19 4.75
N ALA A 561 -1.38 20.11 3.44
CA ALA A 561 -0.60 19.01 2.85
C ALA A 561 0.85 18.87 3.37
N ALA A 562 1.44 19.93 3.91
CA ALA A 562 2.79 19.89 4.48
C ALA A 562 2.84 19.31 5.92
N ILE A 563 1.71 19.26 6.63
CA ILE A 563 1.68 18.86 8.05
C ILE A 563 2.10 17.39 8.27
N PRO A 564 1.68 16.39 7.46
CA PRO A 564 2.13 15.01 7.62
C PRO A 564 3.65 14.82 7.63
N SER A 565 4.39 15.63 6.87
CA SER A 565 5.86 15.62 6.88
C SER A 565 6.46 16.15 8.20
N LEU A 566 5.74 16.99 8.93
CA LEU A 566 6.12 17.41 10.28
C LEU A 566 5.82 16.30 11.30
N LEU A 567 4.69 15.60 11.15
CA LEU A 567 4.31 14.47 12.01
C LEU A 567 5.37 13.35 11.94
N GLN A 568 5.81 12.98 10.74
CA GLN A 568 6.88 11.99 10.55
C GLN A 568 8.18 12.37 11.29
N GLN A 569 8.57 13.65 11.20
CA GLN A 569 9.78 14.16 11.88
C GLN A 569 9.65 14.17 13.40
N ILE A 570 8.44 14.24 13.95
CA ILE A 570 8.19 14.15 15.39
C ILE A 570 8.29 12.71 15.87
N ASP A 571 7.82 11.74 15.07
CA ASP A 571 7.95 10.31 15.37
C ASP A 571 9.44 9.92 15.41
N MET A 572 10.21 10.35 14.40
CA MET A 572 11.67 10.16 14.34
C MET A 572 12.43 10.75 15.55
N LEU A 573 11.90 11.79 16.21
CA LEU A 573 12.49 12.33 17.45
C LEU A 573 12.13 11.53 18.70
N HIS A 574 11.01 10.81 18.70
CA HIS A 574 10.62 9.92 19.80
C HIS A 574 11.41 8.61 19.78
N ASP A 575 11.74 8.10 18.60
CA ASP A 575 12.44 6.82 18.42
C ASP A 575 13.96 6.90 18.70
N ASP A 576 14.59 8.07 18.50
CA ASP A 576 16.00 8.31 18.85
C ASP A 576 16.21 9.63 19.62
N PRO A 577 16.13 9.60 20.97
CA PRO A 577 16.37 10.78 21.81
C PRO A 577 17.76 11.40 21.66
N CYS A 578 18.76 10.68 21.15
CA CYS A 578 20.11 11.21 20.93
C CYS A 578 20.20 12.11 19.69
N GLN A 579 19.25 12.01 18.74
CA GLN A 579 19.11 12.95 17.63
C GLN A 579 18.30 14.21 18.01
N GLY A 580 17.60 14.19 19.15
CA GLY A 580 16.80 15.26 19.73
C GLY A 580 17.58 16.47 20.25
N SER A 581 18.40 17.10 19.40
CA SER A 581 18.98 18.41 19.74
C SER A 581 17.87 19.41 20.10
N PRO A 582 18.03 20.27 21.13
CA PRO A 582 17.02 21.26 21.51
C PRO A 582 16.61 22.20 20.36
N HIS A 583 17.55 22.47 19.44
CA HIS A 583 17.30 23.21 18.21
C HIS A 583 16.37 22.46 17.22
N GLY A 584 16.44 21.13 17.17
CA GLY A 584 15.55 20.28 16.37
C GLY A 584 14.09 20.35 16.85
N VAL A 585 13.87 20.13 18.15
CA VAL A 585 12.54 20.25 18.79
C VAL A 585 11.98 21.66 18.60
N THR A 586 12.77 22.69 18.90
CA THR A 586 12.41 24.11 18.71
C THR A 586 12.03 24.43 17.25
N ARG A 587 12.72 23.82 16.28
CA ARG A 587 12.45 24.02 14.85
C ARG A 587 11.12 23.37 14.44
N LEU A 588 10.84 22.14 14.87
CA LEU A 588 9.56 21.46 14.58
C LEU A 588 8.38 22.18 15.24
N LEU A 589 8.54 22.61 16.50
CA LEU A 589 7.55 23.41 17.21
C LEU A 589 7.20 24.68 16.43
N ARG A 590 8.21 25.42 15.95
CA ARG A 590 8.02 26.62 15.11
C ARG A 590 7.26 26.31 13.81
N TYR A 591 7.55 25.19 13.14
CA TYR A 591 6.87 24.81 11.91
C TYR A 591 5.41 24.37 12.15
N LEU A 592 5.12 23.64 13.23
CA LEU A 592 3.74 23.30 13.60
C LEU A 592 2.93 24.54 14.00
N MET A 593 3.51 25.46 14.77
CA MET A 593 2.86 26.74 15.09
C MET A 593 2.58 27.56 13.83
N ALA A 594 3.51 27.58 12.86
CA ALA A 594 3.29 28.23 11.57
C ALA A 594 2.17 27.56 10.76
N ALA A 595 2.08 26.23 10.75
CA ALA A 595 1.01 25.50 10.09
C ALA A 595 -0.36 25.77 10.73
N LEU A 596 -0.45 25.76 12.07
CA LEU A 596 -1.66 26.12 12.81
C LEU A 596 -2.11 27.55 12.50
N ASN A 597 -1.18 28.51 12.56
CA ASN A 597 -1.43 29.91 12.20
C ASN A 597 -1.90 30.05 10.75
N ASN A 598 -1.36 29.25 9.80
CA ASN A 598 -1.80 29.27 8.41
C ASN A 598 -3.24 28.79 8.26
N LEU A 599 -3.63 27.70 8.94
CA LEU A 599 -5.00 27.19 8.97
C LEU A 599 -5.99 28.22 9.56
N GLU A 600 -5.62 28.90 10.65
CA GLU A 600 -6.45 29.92 11.30
C GLU A 600 -6.57 31.19 10.45
N ASN A 601 -5.47 31.67 9.87
CA ASN A 601 -5.51 32.78 8.93
C ASN A 601 -6.29 32.43 7.65
N TRP A 602 -6.26 31.18 7.20
CA TRP A 602 -7.07 30.70 6.09
C TRP A 602 -8.57 30.67 6.44
N GLU A 603 -8.91 30.21 7.64
CA GLU A 603 -10.27 30.25 8.17
C GLU A 603 -10.82 31.69 8.22
N ILE A 604 -10.00 32.65 8.68
CA ILE A 604 -10.33 34.08 8.70
C ILE A 604 -10.55 34.60 7.27
N ARG A 605 -9.63 34.32 6.33
CA ARG A 605 -9.78 34.70 4.91
C ARG A 605 -11.11 34.22 4.34
N LEU A 606 -11.42 32.93 4.52
CA LEU A 606 -12.65 32.32 4.06
C LEU A 606 -13.89 33.04 4.63
N ARG A 607 -13.90 33.34 5.93
CA ARG A 607 -14.98 34.08 6.61
C ARG A 607 -15.10 35.55 6.16
N THR A 608 -14.03 36.17 5.66
CA THR A 608 -14.06 37.54 5.11
C THR A 608 -14.45 37.63 3.64
N GLU A 609 -14.21 36.56 2.85
CA GLU A 609 -14.54 36.53 1.42
C GLU A 609 -16.03 36.27 1.13
N ASN A 610 -16.80 35.81 2.13
CA ASN A 610 -18.20 35.44 1.98
C ASN A 610 -19.06 36.02 3.11
N THR A 611 -20.20 36.61 2.75
CA THR A 611 -21.12 37.28 3.67
C THR A 611 -22.17 36.36 4.29
N GLU A 612 -22.33 35.14 3.78
CA GLU A 612 -23.31 34.16 4.28
C GLU A 612 -22.76 33.31 5.44
N PRO A 613 -23.61 32.87 6.39
CA PRO A 613 -23.19 32.02 7.49
C PRO A 613 -22.73 30.65 6.99
N HIS A 614 -21.45 30.34 7.22
CA HIS A 614 -20.85 29.08 6.78
C HIS A 614 -21.36 27.84 7.52
N TYR A 615 -21.88 28.04 8.73
CA TYR A 615 -22.58 27.05 9.52
C TYR A 615 -23.41 27.77 10.58
N TRP A 616 -24.43 27.09 11.12
CA TRP A 616 -25.28 27.61 12.18
C TRP A 616 -25.73 26.50 13.13
N ALA A 617 -26.04 26.88 14.37
CA ALA A 617 -26.57 25.94 15.35
C ALA A 617 -28.06 25.65 15.09
N VAL A 618 -28.45 24.39 15.25
CA VAL A 618 -29.84 23.91 15.14
C VAL A 618 -30.20 23.15 16.41
N SER A 619 -31.40 23.40 16.93
CA SER A 619 -31.99 22.66 18.04
C SER A 619 -32.74 21.42 17.53
N PRO A 620 -32.80 20.31 18.27
CA PRO A 620 -33.59 19.14 17.91
C PRO A 620 -35.07 19.51 17.82
N ASP A 621 -35.72 19.14 16.71
CA ASP A 621 -37.14 19.38 16.54
C ASP A 621 -37.94 18.48 17.50
N THR A 622 -38.97 19.03 18.15
CA THR A 622 -39.54 18.48 19.40
C THR A 622 -40.45 17.25 19.22
N ARG A 623 -40.19 16.41 18.21
CA ARG A 623 -41.14 15.38 17.73
C ARG A 623 -40.57 13.99 17.43
N VAL A 624 -39.28 13.73 17.61
CA VAL A 624 -38.73 12.37 17.44
C VAL A 624 -37.75 12.00 18.55
N THR A 625 -38.12 10.95 19.30
CA THR A 625 -37.31 10.17 20.26
C THR A 625 -36.82 10.82 21.57
N GLU A 626 -36.63 9.96 22.57
CA GLU A 626 -36.26 10.24 23.96
C GLU A 626 -34.77 10.60 24.13
N ALA A 627 -34.29 11.57 23.36
CA ALA A 627 -32.95 12.17 23.54
C ALA A 627 -32.97 13.24 24.64
N SER A 628 -31.87 13.36 25.38
CA SER A 628 -31.69 14.38 26.42
C SER A 628 -31.81 15.80 25.84
N SER A 629 -32.52 16.68 26.55
CA SER A 629 -32.99 17.98 26.07
C SER A 629 -31.90 19.08 25.97
N THR A 630 -30.66 18.69 25.67
CA THR A 630 -29.46 19.55 25.69
C THR A 630 -28.64 19.48 24.41
N ASP A 631 -28.91 18.52 23.53
CA ASP A 631 -28.13 18.37 22.29
C ASP A 631 -28.30 19.58 21.37
N ARG A 632 -27.18 20.18 20.98
CA ARG A 632 -27.11 21.17 19.89
C ARG A 632 -26.42 20.51 18.71
N TYR A 633 -26.85 20.85 17.50
CA TYR A 633 -26.23 20.36 16.27
C TYR A 633 -25.75 21.52 15.38
N ILE A 634 -24.87 21.22 14.43
CA ILE A 634 -24.34 22.20 13.46
C ILE A 634 -24.83 21.81 12.07
N TRP A 635 -25.49 22.76 11.40
CA TRP A 635 -25.89 22.66 9.99
C TRP A 635 -25.01 23.53 9.10
N PHE A 636 -24.92 23.17 7.83
CA PHE A 636 -24.08 23.79 6.82
C PHE A 636 -24.90 24.14 5.56
N PRO A 637 -24.46 25.13 4.76
CA PRO A 637 -25.13 25.49 3.51
C PRO A 637 -24.99 24.43 2.41
N ASN A 638 -24.00 23.53 2.51
CA ASN A 638 -23.77 22.38 1.62
C ASN A 638 -22.72 21.42 2.23
N ILE A 639 -22.62 20.22 1.65
CA ILE A 639 -21.64 19.19 2.04
C ILE A 639 -20.17 19.63 1.91
N THR A 640 -19.86 20.52 0.96
CA THR A 640 -18.49 21.05 0.82
C THR A 640 -18.08 21.85 2.05
N MET A 641 -18.96 22.71 2.59
CA MET A 641 -18.68 23.48 3.79
C MET A 641 -18.65 22.62 5.05
N ALA A 642 -19.50 21.58 5.15
CA ALA A 642 -19.44 20.60 6.23
C ALA A 642 -18.10 19.86 6.27
N ASN A 643 -17.61 19.41 5.11
CA ASN A 643 -16.31 18.75 4.98
C ASN A 643 -15.14 19.71 5.29
N VAL A 644 -15.19 20.96 4.79
CA VAL A 644 -14.19 21.99 5.09
C VAL A 644 -14.02 22.20 6.59
N TYR A 645 -15.10 22.46 7.32
CA TYR A 645 -15.00 22.78 8.75
C TYR A 645 -14.61 21.56 9.60
N THR A 646 -15.21 20.40 9.36
CA THR A 646 -14.85 19.18 10.11
C THR A 646 -13.39 18.75 9.92
N HIS A 647 -12.84 18.90 8.70
CA HIS A 647 -11.43 18.60 8.44
C HIS A 647 -10.49 19.69 8.93
N LEU A 648 -10.86 20.98 8.81
CA LEU A 648 -10.10 22.09 9.39
C LEU A 648 -9.94 21.92 10.91
N TRP A 649 -11.03 21.62 11.61
CA TRP A 649 -10.99 21.37 13.06
C TRP A 649 -10.13 20.15 13.39
N ALA A 650 -10.22 19.06 12.63
CA ALA A 650 -9.36 17.89 12.80
C ALA A 650 -7.86 18.23 12.61
N PHE A 651 -7.49 18.97 11.57
CA PHE A 651 -6.11 19.40 11.34
C PHE A 651 -5.60 20.32 12.48
N ARG A 652 -6.45 21.24 12.97
CA ARG A 652 -6.12 22.11 14.10
C ARG A 652 -5.91 21.29 15.39
N ILE A 653 -6.78 20.32 15.69
CA ILE A 653 -6.61 19.41 16.84
C ILE A 653 -5.29 18.66 16.76
N ILE A 654 -4.93 18.12 15.59
CA ILE A 654 -3.66 17.40 15.39
C ILE A 654 -2.47 18.35 15.65
N CYS A 655 -2.45 19.55 15.07
CA CYS A 655 -1.39 20.52 15.32
C CYS A 655 -1.29 20.89 16.81
N LEU A 656 -2.40 21.18 17.48
CA LEU A 656 -2.44 21.51 18.91
C LEU A 656 -1.90 20.34 19.77
N SER A 657 -2.35 19.11 19.50
CA SER A 657 -1.91 17.92 20.25
C SER A 657 -0.40 17.68 20.15
N GLU A 658 0.17 17.84 18.96
CA GLU A 658 1.62 17.66 18.77
C GLU A 658 2.43 18.85 19.33
N ILE A 659 1.92 20.09 19.26
CA ILE A 659 2.51 21.26 19.95
C ILE A 659 2.56 21.01 21.46
N THR A 660 1.45 20.58 22.06
CA THR A 660 1.33 20.20 23.47
C THR A 660 2.38 19.15 23.88
N LYS A 661 2.63 18.13 23.05
CA LYS A 661 3.69 17.12 23.27
C LYS A 661 5.09 17.73 23.16
N LEU A 662 5.41 18.48 22.11
CA LEU A 662 6.76 19.03 21.92
C LEU A 662 7.14 20.05 23.01
N VAL A 663 6.18 20.86 23.48
CA VAL A 663 6.40 21.80 24.59
C VAL A 663 6.73 21.07 25.89
N SER A 664 6.10 19.92 26.18
CA SER A 664 6.42 19.15 27.39
C SER A 664 7.80 18.51 27.36
N LEU A 665 8.35 18.24 26.17
CA LEU A 665 9.69 17.67 25.97
C LEU A 665 10.83 18.70 26.02
N SER A 666 10.56 19.99 25.76
CA SER A 666 11.59 21.04 25.76
C SER A 666 11.14 22.34 26.45
N PRO A 667 11.04 22.36 27.80
CA PRO A 667 10.59 23.53 28.56
C PRO A 667 11.44 24.80 28.34
N SER A 668 12.72 24.66 27.97
CA SER A 668 13.65 25.76 27.71
C SER A 668 13.21 26.70 26.57
N PHE A 669 12.31 26.27 25.68
CA PHE A 669 11.72 27.14 24.67
C PHE A 669 10.87 28.28 25.29
N LEU A 670 10.32 28.06 26.48
CA LEU A 670 9.47 29.03 27.19
C LEU A 670 10.30 30.16 27.84
N ASP A 671 11.59 29.94 28.13
CA ASP A 671 12.47 30.95 28.74
C ASP A 671 12.95 32.00 27.72
N GLU A 672 13.13 31.65 26.44
CA GLU A 672 13.47 32.62 25.39
C GLU A 672 12.27 33.50 24.96
N ASN A 673 11.02 33.08 25.23
CA ASN A 673 9.79 33.77 24.81
C ASN A 673 8.75 33.92 25.95
N GLN A 674 9.08 34.74 26.95
CA GLN A 674 8.20 35.28 28.01
C GLN A 674 7.33 34.25 28.76
N SER A 675 7.93 33.69 29.82
CA SER A 675 7.48 32.54 30.61
C SER A 675 6.30 32.77 31.59
N SER A 676 5.24 33.48 31.18
CA SER A 676 4.03 33.64 32.04
C SER A 676 2.67 33.44 31.37
N SER A 677 2.57 33.44 30.03
CA SER A 677 1.30 33.15 29.32
C SER A 677 0.98 31.65 29.29
N TRP A 678 1.99 30.84 28.94
CA TRP A 678 1.77 29.50 28.40
C TRP A 678 1.11 28.48 29.34
N HIS A 679 1.17 28.66 30.67
CA HIS A 679 0.48 27.77 31.61
C HIS A 679 -1.05 27.99 31.61
N SER A 680 -1.56 29.20 31.36
CA SER A 680 -3.00 29.39 31.11
C SER A 680 -3.36 28.93 29.70
N ASP A 681 -2.46 29.14 28.72
CA ASP A 681 -2.67 28.71 27.34
C ASP A 681 -2.71 27.18 27.17
N PHE A 682 -2.09 26.39 28.06
CA PHE A 682 -2.11 24.93 27.98
C PHE A 682 -3.46 24.32 28.38
N ASN A 683 -4.08 24.82 29.45
CA ASN A 683 -5.45 24.44 29.83
C ASN A 683 -6.45 24.92 28.75
N ASN A 684 -6.29 26.15 28.28
CA ASN A 684 -7.03 26.71 27.13
C ASN A 684 -6.82 25.82 25.87
N THR A 685 -5.63 25.27 25.64
CA THR A 685 -5.36 24.37 24.50
C THR A 685 -6.12 23.04 24.61
N GLN A 686 -6.15 22.42 25.79
CA GLN A 686 -6.94 21.20 26.01
C GLN A 686 -8.45 21.47 25.88
N GLU A 687 -8.94 22.57 26.45
CA GLU A 687 -10.34 23.02 26.31
C GLU A 687 -10.69 23.31 24.84
N ASN A 688 -9.80 23.95 24.07
CA ASN A 688 -9.97 24.18 22.64
C ASN A 688 -10.01 22.88 21.83
N MET A 689 -9.13 21.90 22.11
CA MET A 689 -9.18 20.59 21.44
C MET A 689 -10.48 19.84 21.74
N ILE A 690 -10.99 19.92 22.97
CA ILE A 690 -12.30 19.35 23.36
C ILE A 690 -13.42 20.07 22.59
N ALA A 691 -13.47 21.40 22.62
CA ALA A 691 -14.50 22.19 21.95
C ALA A 691 -14.52 21.97 20.41
N LEU A 692 -13.36 21.82 19.78
CA LEU A 692 -13.25 21.45 18.35
C LEU A 692 -13.76 20.02 18.10
N SER A 693 -13.48 19.08 19.01
CA SER A 693 -13.94 17.69 18.93
C SER A 693 -15.47 17.58 19.13
N GLU A 694 -16.04 18.42 19.98
CA GLU A 694 -17.49 18.58 20.14
C GLU A 694 -18.13 19.18 18.88
N GLN A 695 -17.55 20.22 18.28
CA GLN A 695 -18.03 20.78 17.00
C GLN A 695 -18.03 19.74 15.88
N ILE A 696 -17.00 18.88 15.80
CA ILE A 696 -16.98 17.71 14.91
C ILE A 696 -18.19 16.80 15.19
N CYS A 697 -18.42 16.40 16.44
CA CYS A 697 -19.54 15.52 16.82
C CYS A 697 -20.92 16.13 16.56
N MET A 698 -21.08 17.45 16.78
CA MET A 698 -22.31 18.20 16.53
C MET A 698 -22.62 18.33 15.02
N SER A 699 -21.63 18.17 14.16
CA SER A 699 -21.75 18.24 12.69
C SER A 699 -22.22 16.93 12.05
N MET A 700 -22.21 15.83 12.81
CA MET A 700 -22.46 14.49 12.26
C MET A 700 -23.92 14.31 11.81
N GLU A 701 -24.90 14.89 12.51
CA GLU A 701 -26.31 14.88 12.08
C GLU A 701 -26.55 15.56 10.73
N TYR A 702 -25.64 16.46 10.29
CA TYR A 702 -25.69 16.99 8.93
C TYR A 702 -25.09 15.99 7.93
N LEU A 703 -23.90 15.49 8.20
CA LEU A 703 -23.15 14.63 7.26
C LEU A 703 -23.80 13.26 7.03
N ILE A 704 -24.56 12.73 8.00
CA ILE A 704 -25.17 11.39 7.89
C ILE A 704 -26.62 11.38 7.37
N GLN A 705 -27.19 12.53 6.99
CA GLN A 705 -28.56 12.59 6.42
C GLN A 705 -28.69 11.73 5.16
N ASP A 706 -29.88 11.20 4.90
CA ASP A 706 -30.10 10.33 3.72
C ASP A 706 -29.83 11.07 2.39
N GLY A 707 -30.10 12.38 2.34
CA GLY A 707 -29.79 13.23 1.18
C GLY A 707 -28.28 13.38 0.89
N MET A 708 -27.41 13.14 1.88
CA MET A 708 -25.94 13.13 1.70
C MET A 708 -25.40 11.80 1.13
N ARG A 709 -26.30 10.83 0.91
CA ARG A 709 -26.03 9.49 0.33
C ARG A 709 -24.90 8.78 1.08
N LEU A 710 -24.03 8.02 0.41
CA LEU A 710 -22.88 7.36 1.06
C LEU A 710 -21.68 8.29 1.28
N PHE A 711 -21.58 9.38 0.51
CA PHE A 711 -20.39 10.24 0.57
C PHE A 711 -20.29 11.03 1.87
N GLY A 712 -21.38 11.68 2.32
CA GLY A 712 -21.38 12.39 3.61
C GLY A 712 -21.01 11.50 4.80
N PRO A 713 -21.63 10.31 4.98
CA PRO A 713 -21.20 9.34 5.98
C PRO A 713 -19.73 8.92 5.85
N ALA A 714 -19.22 8.68 4.64
CA ALA A 714 -17.84 8.25 4.43
C ALA A 714 -16.79 9.34 4.73
N SER A 715 -17.12 10.62 4.57
CA SER A 715 -16.19 11.72 4.91
C SER A 715 -16.04 11.96 6.42
N THR A 716 -16.90 11.36 7.26
CA THR A 716 -16.85 11.51 8.72
C THR A 716 -15.67 10.81 9.39
N PHE A 717 -15.08 9.79 8.75
CA PHE A 717 -14.15 8.86 9.41
C PHE A 717 -12.96 9.55 10.07
N PHE A 718 -12.25 10.42 9.34
CA PHE A 718 -11.04 11.08 9.84
C PHE A 718 -11.31 12.16 10.91
N PRO A 719 -12.31 13.04 10.75
CA PRO A 719 -12.75 13.91 11.84
C PRO A 719 -13.16 13.14 13.10
N LEU A 720 -13.93 12.04 12.97
CA LEU A 720 -14.34 11.20 14.11
C LEU A 720 -13.16 10.50 14.77
N GLN A 721 -12.23 9.94 13.99
CA GLN A 721 -10.98 9.32 14.49
C GLN A 721 -10.18 10.33 15.33
N THR A 722 -10.09 11.58 14.86
CA THR A 722 -9.39 12.67 15.55
C THR A 722 -10.10 13.05 16.86
N ALA A 723 -11.42 13.29 16.81
CA ALA A 723 -12.21 13.61 18.00
C ALA A 723 -12.18 12.48 19.05
N TYR A 724 -12.28 11.22 18.62
CA TYR A 724 -12.18 10.04 19.48
C TYR A 724 -10.82 10.02 20.19
N ARG A 725 -9.71 10.12 19.45
CA ARG A 725 -8.36 10.18 20.04
C ARG A 725 -8.22 11.31 21.08
N THR A 726 -8.80 12.48 20.84
CA THR A 726 -8.82 13.58 21.82
C THR A 726 -9.61 13.22 23.07
N PHE A 727 -10.83 12.71 22.94
CA PHE A 727 -11.63 12.30 24.10
C PHE A 727 -11.01 11.13 24.89
N GLN A 728 -10.28 10.25 24.22
CA GLN A 728 -9.53 9.16 24.87
C GLN A 728 -8.41 9.65 25.79
N THR A 729 -7.95 10.91 25.68
CA THR A 729 -6.95 11.49 26.60
C THR A 729 -7.49 11.76 28.01
N ASP A 730 -8.81 11.93 28.18
CA ASP A 730 -9.50 12.06 29.47
C ASP A 730 -10.80 11.23 29.46
N LYS A 731 -10.65 9.90 29.35
CA LYS A 731 -11.77 8.96 29.22
C LYS A 731 -12.85 9.12 30.31
N LEU A 732 -12.47 9.54 31.51
CA LEU A 732 -13.38 9.67 32.65
C LEU A 732 -14.30 10.88 32.51
N ARG A 733 -13.76 12.05 32.11
CA ARG A 733 -14.59 13.25 31.89
C ARG A 733 -15.32 13.22 30.56
N GLN A 734 -14.74 12.60 29.53
CA GLN A 734 -15.25 12.61 28.16
C GLN A 734 -16.11 11.38 27.81
N ARG A 735 -16.54 10.61 28.81
CA ARG A 735 -17.29 9.35 28.61
C ARG A 735 -18.55 9.51 27.75
N GLU A 736 -19.32 10.57 27.96
CA GLU A 736 -20.54 10.83 27.17
C GLU A 736 -20.22 11.13 25.70
N ASN A 737 -19.14 11.88 25.45
CA ASN A 737 -18.65 12.18 24.11
C ASN A 737 -18.08 10.93 23.40
N ILE A 738 -17.45 10.00 24.13
CA ILE A 738 -17.01 8.70 23.59
C ILE A 738 -18.23 7.86 23.17
N ILE A 739 -19.23 7.70 24.04
CA ILE A 739 -20.48 6.97 23.75
C ILE A 739 -21.23 7.60 22.56
N ARG A 740 -21.19 8.92 22.43
CA ARG A 740 -21.75 9.64 21.27
C ARG A 740 -21.06 9.22 19.96
N ILE A 741 -19.72 9.14 19.95
CA ILE A 741 -18.97 8.67 18.77
C ILE A 741 -19.29 7.21 18.46
N GLU A 742 -19.35 6.33 19.45
CA GLU A 742 -19.75 4.92 19.28
C GLU A 742 -21.14 4.80 18.64
N GLY A 743 -22.11 5.60 19.10
CA GLY A 743 -23.44 5.70 18.51
C GLY A 743 -23.47 6.28 17.09
N ILE A 744 -22.57 7.21 16.75
CA ILE A 744 -22.39 7.71 15.37
C ILE A 744 -21.81 6.59 14.48
N VAL A 745 -20.75 5.91 14.90
CA VAL A 745 -20.12 4.82 14.15
C VAL A 745 -21.10 3.66 13.92
N GLY A 746 -21.91 3.30 14.92
CA GLY A 746 -22.99 2.32 14.76
C GLY A 746 -24.04 2.72 13.71
N ARG A 747 -24.27 4.03 13.48
CA ARG A 747 -25.12 4.53 12.38
C ARG A 747 -24.41 4.49 11.02
N LEU A 748 -23.10 4.69 10.96
CA LEU A 748 -22.30 4.51 9.74
C LEU A 748 -22.33 3.04 9.27
N VAL A 749 -22.16 2.09 10.19
CA VAL A 749 -22.28 0.65 9.93
C VAL A 749 -23.69 0.30 9.41
N LYS A 750 -24.75 0.85 10.02
CA LYS A 750 -26.15 0.68 9.53
C LYS A 750 -26.39 1.29 8.14
N LYS A 751 -25.58 2.25 7.70
CA LYS A 751 -25.57 2.81 6.33
C LYS A 751 -24.66 2.03 5.36
N GLY A 752 -24.13 0.88 5.79
CA GLY A 752 -23.35 -0.04 4.96
C GLY A 752 -21.83 0.19 4.98
N LEU A 753 -21.34 1.12 5.81
CA LEU A 753 -19.91 1.43 5.95
C LEU A 753 -19.25 0.52 6.99
N GLN A 754 -19.13 -0.77 6.66
CA GLN A 754 -18.68 -1.84 7.57
C GLN A 754 -17.25 -1.64 8.11
N SER A 755 -16.36 -0.96 7.37
CA SER A 755 -15.00 -0.66 7.87
C SER A 755 -14.94 0.48 8.90
N ALA A 756 -16.03 1.22 9.14
CA ALA A 756 -16.02 2.41 9.99
C ALA A 756 -15.47 2.19 11.42
N PRO A 757 -15.77 1.08 12.14
CA PRO A 757 -15.21 0.84 13.48
C PRO A 757 -13.69 0.73 13.47
N HIS A 758 -13.11 -0.01 12.51
CA HIS A 758 -11.66 -0.21 12.42
C HIS A 758 -10.93 1.09 12.06
N ILE A 759 -11.52 1.90 11.18
CA ILE A 759 -10.94 3.18 10.73
C ILE A 759 -11.03 4.25 11.82
N VAL A 760 -12.12 4.31 12.59
CA VAL A 760 -12.33 5.35 13.63
C VAL A 760 -11.63 4.99 14.95
N PHE A 761 -11.54 3.71 15.31
CA PHE A 761 -11.01 3.24 16.60
C PHE A 761 -9.62 2.58 16.52
N ASP A 762 -8.88 2.81 15.42
CA ASP A 762 -7.50 2.32 15.21
C ASP A 762 -7.31 0.79 15.38
N GLY A 763 -8.38 0.02 15.18
CA GLY A 763 -8.39 -1.44 15.25
C GLY A 763 -8.08 -2.07 16.62
N ARG A 764 -7.96 -1.29 17.71
CA ARG A 764 -7.53 -1.82 19.04
C ARG A 764 -8.65 -2.19 20.01
N ASP A 765 -9.82 -1.56 19.91
CA ASP A 765 -10.88 -1.67 20.94
C ASP A 765 -12.20 -2.32 20.46
N SER A 766 -12.34 -2.73 19.19
CA SER A 766 -13.62 -3.21 18.63
C SER A 766 -13.96 -4.70 18.89
N VAL A 767 -13.31 -5.35 19.86
CA VAL A 767 -13.60 -6.75 20.27
C VAL A 767 -14.09 -6.82 21.72
N GLN A 768 -15.11 -6.01 22.03
CA GLN A 768 -16.07 -6.29 23.08
C GLN A 768 -17.37 -5.48 22.85
N THR A 769 -18.52 -6.16 22.96
CA THR A 769 -19.89 -5.62 22.86
C THR A 769 -20.31 -4.92 21.56
N ILE A 770 -20.67 -5.72 20.54
CA ILE A 770 -22.05 -5.77 20.00
C ILE A 770 -22.45 -7.25 19.92
#